data_AF-A0A8H9LEX0-F1
#
_entry.id   AF-A0A8H9LEX0-F1
#
_cell.length_a   1.000
_cell.length_b   1.000
_cell.length_c   1.000
_cell.angle_alpha   90.00
_cell.angle_beta   90.00
_cell.angle_gamma   90.00
#
_symmetry.space_group_name_H-M   'P 1'
#
loop_
_entity.id
_entity.type
_entity.pdbx_description
1 polymer ?
#
loop_
_entity_poly.entity_id
_entity_poly.type
_entity_poly.pdbx_seq_one_letter_code
_entity_poly.pdbx_strand_id
1 'polypeptide(L)'
;MSEGFTLAGKIALVTGGAGSVGRHITRQLSEAGATVLVGCFHSYDAAREMVAELTAEGRSAGVVRGSVAKPAQVEKMFAEIGERYGRLDILVNNAAAGVFVSLDELTDEHMDRAFATNVKGALWCSRAARPLLVRAGGGAIVNVSSIGASYAPANYLGVGISKAALESLTRYLAAEFARDGIRVNAASAGLIDNEVGRMFPRFDSVRDNTVEATPLGRLASEADLAGLVTFLATPAARWITGQTVVADGGLGLLHRAMSPDPDVRTPDTAPVPASVTAPVPASVTAPEPAPELAEDEDPVVVVGMGLAIPGASGPEEFWKLLTEGAELFTEVPADRWSVDGFHHPDPATPDKTYQRRSGFMTGFTPHHALAAELADLGENLDYTALWLRHSVHQALDGVRRDDGDRFSVVVGYTPDGSQHLQESLVRREVRDFAAGNDVDPDDPELRALLDRCLPLGDRALPPHRVGRLAVHGLLPEDAPVTMLDTACSSSLYAIDLGVRALMAGEADIAVCGGAFALAPSGSVLFSKLHGLSRRGEVRALDKSADGVLFSDGAGVVVLKRLSRALADGDRVHGVVSGIGLSADGKGKAIYAPSSGGQELAVQRALAKSGLRAGEVDWVIAHATGTPAGDEAEFTGLRSAYAGERPVQVTSNKSLVGHTGWAAGVVSIIHALLALRHGVIPAQYRFTEAPAYFHTDTTNLTIPAEPVAWPARPERARTVAVSGFGFGGTNAHLLLQEHVPGLRSAFGYGERRPEPLVLVGWSAHLPGCEDEAAVERWARERVALPASFGEVYPPPPFQKLRMPASAVRATDRAQLMIVECMQRLDPAVRAACDRNRAGTGVVVGHVGPTRNAILYALRAYQDELLREARQAAEPEPLLTLFKKFNERVQELIAAPVEDSFPGEMPNVVPARLSNYFDLRGLNIAVDGGPDSLAGAFELAGRYLEFGDIDIALVAGVNGNTLPSWRGLLAESGVAADATEGAFLFAVTRRSFAESEDLPVLAEIDALLEGGA
;
A
#
# COMPACT_ATOMS: atom_id res chain seq x y z
N MET A 1 20.98 -15.29 -42.85
CA MET A 1 20.14 -14.85 -41.71
C MET A 1 19.00 -15.84 -41.57
N SER A 2 18.60 -16.21 -40.34
CA SER A 2 17.39 -17.03 -40.12
C SER A 2 16.14 -16.32 -40.65
N GLU A 3 15.10 -17.06 -41.04
CA GLU A 3 13.88 -16.52 -41.68
C GLU A 3 13.21 -15.38 -40.89
N GLY A 4 13.44 -15.27 -39.57
CA GLY A 4 12.87 -14.22 -38.72
C GLY A 4 13.52 -12.84 -38.81
N PHE A 5 14.76 -12.73 -39.33
CA PHE A 5 15.53 -11.47 -39.34
C PHE A 5 15.73 -10.87 -40.74
N THR A 6 15.25 -11.55 -41.79
CA THR A 6 15.29 -11.03 -43.16
C THR A 6 14.15 -10.05 -43.42
N LEU A 7 14.44 -9.00 -44.18
CA LEU A 7 13.50 -8.00 -44.69
C LEU A 7 13.40 -8.03 -46.22
N ALA A 8 13.83 -9.14 -46.84
CA ALA A 8 13.75 -9.32 -48.29
C ALA A 8 12.32 -9.04 -48.82
N GLY A 9 12.22 -8.16 -49.82
CA GLY A 9 10.95 -7.78 -50.45
C GLY A 9 10.08 -6.80 -49.65
N LYS A 10 10.57 -6.29 -48.51
CA LYS A 10 9.93 -5.25 -47.70
C LYS A 10 10.36 -3.86 -48.14
N ILE A 11 9.46 -2.89 -48.02
CA ILE A 11 9.72 -1.48 -48.31
C ILE A 11 9.69 -0.68 -47.02
N ALA A 12 10.79 0.00 -46.70
CA ALA A 12 10.96 0.75 -45.45
C ALA A 12 11.16 2.24 -45.72
N LEU A 13 10.47 3.12 -45.00
CA LEU A 13 10.72 4.56 -44.98
C LEU A 13 11.42 4.93 -43.68
N VAL A 14 12.56 5.63 -43.77
CA VAL A 14 13.26 6.19 -42.61
C VAL A 14 13.21 7.71 -42.67
N THR A 15 12.47 8.35 -41.77
CA THR A 15 12.45 9.82 -41.70
C THR A 15 13.76 10.34 -41.12
N GLY A 16 14.36 11.36 -41.73
CA GLY A 16 15.71 11.80 -41.36
C GLY A 16 16.79 10.76 -41.63
N GLY A 17 16.58 9.88 -42.62
CA GLY A 17 17.45 8.72 -42.89
C GLY A 17 18.89 9.04 -43.32
N ALA A 18 19.18 10.30 -43.65
CA ALA A 18 20.54 10.75 -43.96
C ALA A 18 21.29 11.37 -42.76
N GLY A 19 20.63 11.55 -41.60
CA GLY A 19 21.25 12.06 -40.37
C GLY A 19 22.11 11.00 -39.66
N SER A 20 22.82 11.37 -38.58
CA SER A 20 23.80 10.49 -37.87
C SER A 20 23.28 9.07 -37.60
N VAL A 21 22.28 8.91 -36.73
CA VAL A 21 21.68 7.58 -36.43
C VAL A 21 20.88 7.06 -37.64
N GLY A 22 20.21 7.95 -38.37
CA GLY A 22 19.39 7.61 -39.54
C GLY A 22 20.17 6.85 -40.62
N ARG A 23 21.42 7.25 -40.90
CA ARG A 23 22.29 6.61 -41.89
C ARG A 23 22.59 5.16 -41.52
N HIS A 24 22.81 4.88 -40.23
CA HIS A 24 23.06 3.53 -39.75
C HIS A 24 21.80 2.67 -39.84
N ILE A 25 20.64 3.20 -39.45
CA ILE A 25 19.34 2.52 -39.60
C ILE A 25 19.08 2.17 -41.07
N THR A 26 19.26 3.14 -41.99
CA THR A 26 19.01 2.92 -43.42
C THR A 26 19.95 1.86 -44.00
N ARG A 27 21.25 1.86 -43.63
CA ARG A 27 22.19 0.82 -44.07
C ARG A 27 21.81 -0.56 -43.54
N GLN A 28 21.50 -0.69 -42.25
CA GLN A 28 21.15 -2.00 -41.66
C GLN A 28 19.84 -2.56 -42.20
N LEU A 29 18.80 -1.74 -42.42
CA LEU A 29 17.57 -2.19 -43.06
C LEU A 29 17.82 -2.68 -44.50
N SER A 30 18.71 -2.00 -45.23
CA SER A 30 19.09 -2.38 -46.59
C SER A 30 19.90 -3.69 -46.61
N GLU A 31 20.81 -3.88 -45.66
CA GLU A 31 21.55 -5.12 -45.43
C GLU A 31 20.67 -6.30 -45.04
N ALA A 32 19.59 -6.03 -44.29
CA ALA A 32 18.55 -7.00 -44.00
C ALA A 32 17.70 -7.36 -45.24
N GLY A 33 17.87 -6.66 -46.37
CA GLY A 33 17.23 -6.96 -47.65
C GLY A 33 16.02 -6.07 -48.01
N ALA A 34 15.74 -5.01 -47.25
CA ALA A 34 14.65 -4.09 -47.55
C ALA A 34 15.01 -3.13 -48.70
N THR A 35 14.00 -2.73 -49.48
CA THR A 35 14.09 -1.50 -50.28
C THR A 35 13.92 -0.31 -49.32
N VAL A 36 14.92 0.56 -49.21
CA VAL A 36 14.90 1.64 -48.21
C VAL A 36 14.70 3.01 -48.86
N LEU A 37 13.68 3.73 -48.40
CA LEU A 37 13.36 5.09 -48.77
C LEU A 37 13.96 6.04 -47.73
N VAL A 38 14.89 6.88 -48.18
CA VAL A 38 15.61 7.86 -47.36
C VAL A 38 14.83 9.15 -47.31
N GLY A 39 14.12 9.39 -46.20
CA GLY A 39 13.35 10.60 -45.95
C GLY A 39 14.25 11.76 -45.55
N CYS A 40 14.14 12.90 -46.24
CA CYS A 40 14.95 14.08 -45.93
C CYS A 40 14.19 15.41 -46.11
N PHE A 41 14.62 16.44 -45.37
CA PHE A 41 14.11 17.81 -45.52
C PHE A 41 15.24 18.82 -45.79
N HIS A 42 16.21 18.92 -44.86
CA HIS A 42 17.34 19.85 -44.95
C HIS A 42 18.62 19.26 -45.59
N SER A 43 18.71 17.94 -45.76
CA SER A 43 19.93 17.23 -46.20
C SER A 43 19.68 16.41 -47.47
N TYR A 44 19.18 17.07 -48.53
CA TYR A 44 18.78 16.38 -49.76
C TYR A 44 19.97 15.79 -50.53
N ASP A 45 21.09 16.50 -50.60
CA ASP A 45 22.28 16.02 -51.31
C ASP A 45 22.91 14.81 -50.60
N ALA A 46 23.01 14.85 -49.26
CA ALA A 46 23.46 13.71 -48.46
C ALA A 46 22.55 12.47 -48.61
N ALA A 47 21.23 12.67 -48.75
CA ALA A 47 20.30 11.58 -49.01
C ALA A 47 20.48 10.99 -50.42
N ARG A 48 20.78 11.82 -51.43
CA ARG A 48 21.08 11.36 -52.79
C ARG A 48 22.41 10.60 -52.87
N GLU A 49 23.45 11.10 -52.22
CA GLU A 49 24.74 10.41 -52.11
C GLU A 49 24.57 9.05 -51.45
N MET A 50 23.85 8.98 -50.33
CA MET A 50 23.58 7.72 -49.64
C MET A 50 22.81 6.72 -50.51
N VAL A 51 21.81 7.17 -51.27
CA VAL A 51 21.09 6.30 -52.21
C VAL A 51 22.01 5.84 -53.34
N ALA A 52 22.90 6.70 -53.85
CA ALA A 52 23.88 6.32 -54.87
C ALA A 52 24.88 5.28 -54.33
N GLU A 53 25.37 5.43 -53.10
CA GLU A 53 26.23 4.45 -52.41
C GLU A 53 25.53 3.08 -52.32
N LEU A 54 24.31 3.04 -51.77
CA LEU A 54 23.55 1.80 -51.62
C LEU A 54 23.25 1.14 -52.98
N THR A 55 22.95 1.94 -54.01
CA THR A 55 22.69 1.44 -55.36
C THR A 55 23.97 0.87 -56.00
N ALA A 56 25.12 1.51 -55.78
CA ALA A 56 26.42 1.00 -56.24
C ALA A 56 26.80 -0.33 -55.56
N GLU A 57 26.35 -0.54 -54.32
CA GLU A 57 26.47 -1.80 -53.58
C GLU A 57 25.41 -2.85 -54.01
N GLY A 58 24.60 -2.56 -55.04
CA GLY A 58 23.58 -3.46 -55.57
C GLY A 58 22.29 -3.52 -54.74
N ARG A 59 22.07 -2.56 -53.84
CA ARG A 59 20.90 -2.51 -52.95
C ARG A 59 19.83 -1.55 -53.49
N SER A 60 18.56 -1.85 -53.19
CA SER A 60 17.42 -1.04 -53.64
C SER A 60 17.16 0.12 -52.68
N ALA A 61 17.32 1.36 -53.14
CA ALA A 61 17.10 2.55 -52.32
C ALA A 61 16.50 3.71 -53.14
N GLY A 62 15.81 4.64 -52.47
CA GLY A 62 15.22 5.82 -53.09
C GLY A 62 15.13 7.00 -52.14
N VAL A 63 14.94 8.21 -52.66
CA VAL A 63 14.80 9.43 -51.84
C VAL A 63 13.33 9.89 -51.86
N VAL A 64 12.80 10.29 -50.71
CA VAL A 64 11.54 11.05 -50.63
C VAL A 64 11.72 12.29 -49.75
N ARG A 65 11.23 13.43 -50.24
CA ARG A 65 11.54 14.74 -49.67
C ARG A 65 10.31 15.39 -49.03
N GLY A 66 10.47 15.81 -47.77
CA GLY A 66 9.46 16.59 -47.06
C GLY A 66 9.76 16.73 -45.57
N SER A 67 9.22 17.78 -44.96
CA SER A 67 9.31 18.00 -43.52
C SER A 67 8.21 17.25 -42.80
N VAL A 68 8.59 16.42 -41.81
CA VAL A 68 7.63 15.75 -40.93
C VAL A 68 6.88 16.73 -40.02
N ALA A 69 7.42 17.95 -39.81
CA ALA A 69 6.77 18.98 -39.03
C ALA A 69 5.66 19.73 -39.80
N LYS A 70 5.38 19.37 -41.06
CA LYS A 70 4.37 20.01 -41.92
C LYS A 70 3.40 18.96 -42.48
N PRO A 71 2.14 18.91 -42.00
CA PRO A 71 1.17 17.87 -42.39
C PRO A 71 0.99 17.71 -43.91
N ALA A 72 0.83 18.81 -44.64
CA ALA A 72 0.67 18.79 -46.09
C ALA A 72 1.89 18.19 -46.83
N GLN A 73 3.10 18.34 -46.28
CA GLN A 73 4.28 17.72 -46.86
C GLN A 73 4.34 16.23 -46.54
N VAL A 74 3.93 15.82 -45.33
CA VAL A 74 3.78 14.41 -44.96
C VAL A 74 2.80 13.70 -45.91
N GLU A 75 1.62 14.29 -46.14
CA GLU A 75 0.63 13.75 -47.07
C GLU A 75 1.21 13.55 -48.47
N LYS A 76 1.91 14.56 -49.00
CA LYS A 76 2.59 14.46 -50.30
C LYS A 76 3.66 13.37 -50.33
N MET A 77 4.47 13.23 -49.27
CA MET A 77 5.49 12.18 -49.18
C MET A 77 4.86 10.78 -49.26
N PHE A 78 3.79 10.52 -48.52
CA PHE A 78 3.15 9.20 -48.53
C PHE A 78 2.32 8.94 -49.79
N ALA A 79 1.74 9.98 -50.41
CA ALA A 79 1.12 9.88 -51.73
C ALA A 79 2.16 9.45 -52.80
N GLU A 80 3.32 10.12 -52.83
CA GLU A 80 4.44 9.78 -53.70
C GLU A 80 4.93 8.33 -53.51
N ILE A 81 5.00 7.86 -52.26
CA ILE A 81 5.35 6.46 -51.95
C ILE A 81 4.28 5.51 -52.50
N GLY A 82 3.00 5.84 -52.29
CA GLY A 82 1.88 5.05 -52.81
C GLY A 82 1.87 4.95 -54.32
N GLU A 83 2.14 6.04 -55.03
CA GLU A 83 2.22 6.07 -56.49
C GLU A 83 3.39 5.26 -57.03
N ARG A 84 4.58 5.37 -56.42
CA ARG A 84 5.80 4.72 -56.94
C ARG A 84 5.93 3.26 -56.55
N TYR A 85 5.48 2.89 -55.36
CA TYR A 85 5.76 1.58 -54.75
C TYR A 85 4.49 0.79 -54.38
N GLY A 86 3.31 1.40 -54.43
CA GLY A 86 2.01 0.77 -54.16
C GLY A 86 1.72 0.49 -52.68
N ARG A 87 2.75 0.16 -51.89
CA ARG A 87 2.67 -0.21 -50.47
C ARG A 87 3.87 0.30 -49.66
N LEU A 88 3.77 0.16 -48.35
CA LEU A 88 4.87 0.37 -47.40
C LEU A 88 4.78 -0.73 -46.35
N ASP A 89 5.90 -1.33 -45.94
CA ASP A 89 5.91 -2.39 -44.94
C ASP A 89 6.42 -1.88 -43.57
N ILE A 90 7.35 -0.91 -43.59
CA ILE A 90 8.04 -0.43 -42.39
C ILE A 90 8.10 1.11 -42.41
N LEU A 91 7.75 1.74 -41.29
CA LEU A 91 7.99 3.16 -41.04
C LEU A 91 8.91 3.32 -39.84
N VAL A 92 10.02 4.03 -40.01
CA VAL A 92 10.89 4.46 -38.92
C VAL A 92 10.78 5.98 -38.75
N ASN A 93 10.20 6.41 -37.63
CA ASN A 93 10.12 7.82 -37.25
C ASN A 93 11.40 8.21 -36.50
N ASN A 94 12.42 8.60 -37.26
CA ASN A 94 13.75 9.00 -36.73
C ASN A 94 14.00 10.52 -36.81
N ALA A 95 13.29 11.26 -37.67
CA ALA A 95 13.43 12.71 -37.74
C ALA A 95 13.15 13.36 -36.39
N ALA A 96 14.07 14.22 -35.94
CA ALA A 96 13.97 14.89 -34.65
C ALA A 96 14.45 16.34 -34.73
N ALA A 97 13.89 17.19 -33.88
CA ALA A 97 14.39 18.53 -33.62
C ALA A 97 15.09 18.55 -32.25
N GLY A 98 16.38 18.87 -32.27
CA GLY A 98 17.20 19.06 -31.06
C GLY A 98 17.02 20.47 -30.50
N VAL A 99 16.85 20.57 -29.18
CA VAL A 99 16.81 21.81 -28.42
C VAL A 99 17.68 21.58 -27.18
N PHE A 100 18.84 22.24 -27.16
CA PHE A 100 19.88 22.06 -26.14
C PHE A 100 20.18 23.38 -25.43
N VAL A 101 19.17 23.97 -24.78
CA VAL A 101 19.26 25.29 -24.12
C VAL A 101 18.90 25.17 -22.65
N SER A 102 19.42 26.08 -21.81
CA SER A 102 19.11 26.10 -20.38
C SER A 102 17.62 26.42 -20.16
N LEU A 103 17.13 26.19 -18.94
CA LEU A 103 15.75 26.54 -18.59
C LEU A 103 15.48 28.04 -18.79
N ASP A 104 16.45 28.90 -18.46
CA ASP A 104 16.32 30.36 -18.57
C ASP A 104 16.28 30.85 -20.03
N GLU A 105 16.83 30.08 -20.96
CA GLU A 105 16.88 30.36 -22.41
C GLU A 105 15.81 29.61 -23.20
N LEU A 106 15.01 28.77 -22.53
CA LEU A 106 13.97 27.99 -23.17
C LEU A 106 12.75 28.87 -23.48
N THR A 107 12.35 28.90 -24.74
CA THR A 107 11.20 29.67 -25.21
C THR A 107 10.08 28.74 -25.68
N ASP A 108 8.87 29.27 -25.80
CA ASP A 108 7.74 28.54 -26.39
C ASP A 108 8.05 28.09 -27.82
N GLU A 109 8.75 28.90 -28.62
CA GLU A 109 9.19 28.51 -29.97
C GLU A 109 10.10 27.28 -29.96
N HIS A 110 10.98 27.18 -28.97
CA HIS A 110 11.83 26.00 -28.79
C HIS A 110 11.00 24.75 -28.47
N MET A 111 10.02 24.87 -27.57
CA MET A 111 9.11 23.78 -27.21
C MET A 111 8.23 23.35 -28.39
N ASP A 112 7.62 24.31 -29.08
CA ASP A 112 6.75 24.08 -30.24
C ASP A 112 7.51 23.37 -31.35
N ARG A 113 8.75 23.78 -31.63
CA ARG A 113 9.60 23.14 -32.64
C ARG A 113 9.91 21.68 -32.29
N ALA A 114 10.24 21.40 -31.02
CA ALA A 114 10.48 20.04 -30.54
C ALA A 114 9.23 19.16 -30.66
N PHE A 115 8.07 19.65 -30.21
CA PHE A 115 6.81 18.91 -30.28
C PHE A 115 6.29 18.72 -31.71
N ALA A 116 6.42 19.74 -32.57
CA ALA A 116 6.01 19.66 -33.96
C ALA A 116 6.73 18.54 -34.72
N THR A 117 8.03 18.36 -34.47
CA THR A 117 8.84 17.35 -35.16
C THR A 117 8.77 15.99 -34.47
N ASN A 118 9.01 15.95 -33.15
CA ASN A 118 9.23 14.71 -32.42
C ASN A 118 7.94 13.95 -32.11
N VAL A 119 6.81 14.66 -31.91
CA VAL A 119 5.52 14.06 -31.50
C VAL A 119 4.51 14.15 -32.63
N LYS A 120 4.18 15.37 -33.08
CA LYS A 120 3.17 15.57 -34.13
C LYS A 120 3.62 14.98 -35.46
N GLY A 121 4.90 15.11 -35.82
CA GLY A 121 5.47 14.49 -37.00
C GLY A 121 5.32 12.96 -37.01
N ALA A 122 5.67 12.29 -35.91
CA ALA A 122 5.48 10.84 -35.79
C ALA A 122 4.00 10.43 -35.89
N LEU A 123 3.09 11.21 -35.29
CA LEU A 123 1.64 10.99 -35.41
C LEU A 123 1.16 11.10 -36.86
N TRP A 124 1.53 12.18 -37.55
CA TRP A 124 1.11 12.43 -38.93
C TRP A 124 1.68 11.38 -39.88
N CYS A 125 2.98 11.07 -39.76
CA CYS A 125 3.60 10.02 -40.56
C CYS A 125 2.94 8.65 -40.32
N SER A 126 2.64 8.29 -39.07
CA SER A 126 1.98 7.03 -38.75
C SER A 126 0.56 6.96 -39.32
N ARG A 127 -0.21 8.05 -39.25
CA ARG A 127 -1.54 8.14 -39.87
C ARG A 127 -1.49 8.03 -41.39
N ALA A 128 -0.55 8.72 -42.02
CA ALA A 128 -0.39 8.71 -43.47
C ALA A 128 0.17 7.36 -43.99
N ALA A 129 0.98 6.67 -43.19
CA ALA A 129 1.50 5.34 -43.50
C ALA A 129 0.46 4.23 -43.37
N ARG A 130 -0.51 4.36 -42.45
CA ARG A 130 -1.50 3.32 -42.12
C ARG A 130 -2.15 2.67 -43.36
N PRO A 131 -2.68 3.42 -44.36
CA PRO A 131 -3.29 2.79 -45.54
C PRO A 131 -2.30 2.00 -46.42
N LEU A 132 -1.03 2.40 -46.46
CA LEU A 132 0.02 1.72 -47.22
C LEU A 132 0.49 0.44 -46.52
N LEU A 133 0.55 0.47 -45.19
CA LEU A 133 0.85 -0.69 -44.33
C LEU A 133 -0.27 -1.72 -44.37
N VAL A 134 -1.54 -1.29 -44.35
CA VAL A 134 -2.69 -2.18 -44.55
C VAL A 134 -2.60 -2.90 -45.90
N ARG A 135 -2.24 -2.19 -46.99
CA ARG A 135 -2.04 -2.81 -48.32
C ARG A 135 -0.92 -3.84 -48.36
N ALA A 136 0.06 -3.76 -47.46
CA ALA A 136 1.11 -4.76 -47.31
C ALA A 136 0.67 -5.99 -46.48
N GLY A 137 -0.56 -6.00 -45.95
CA GLY A 137 -1.07 -7.04 -45.04
C GLY A 137 -0.70 -6.80 -43.58
N GLY A 138 -0.41 -5.56 -43.20
CA GLY A 138 0.15 -5.19 -41.90
C GLY A 138 1.57 -4.66 -42.03
N GLY A 139 2.21 -4.31 -40.91
CA GLY A 139 3.55 -3.72 -40.95
C GLY A 139 4.13 -3.36 -39.59
N ALA A 140 5.27 -2.66 -39.60
CA ALA A 140 5.94 -2.22 -38.38
C ALA A 140 6.20 -0.70 -38.41
N ILE A 141 5.89 -0.04 -37.31
CA ILE A 141 6.26 1.34 -37.04
C ILE A 141 7.22 1.36 -35.86
N VAL A 142 8.39 1.96 -36.03
CA VAL A 142 9.39 2.12 -34.98
C VAL A 142 9.66 3.61 -34.76
N ASN A 143 9.33 4.10 -33.57
CA ASN A 143 9.59 5.47 -33.15
C ASN A 143 10.95 5.55 -32.45
N VAL A 144 11.85 6.42 -32.91
CA VAL A 144 13.17 6.58 -32.27
C VAL A 144 13.06 7.59 -31.14
N SER A 145 13.19 7.10 -29.90
CA SER A 145 13.22 7.88 -28.67
C SER A 145 14.66 8.19 -28.23
N SER A 146 14.85 8.67 -27.01
CA SER A 146 16.16 8.89 -26.40
C SER A 146 16.11 8.70 -24.90
N ILE A 147 17.26 8.49 -24.27
CA ILE A 147 17.41 8.43 -22.81
C ILE A 147 16.77 9.63 -22.07
N GLY A 148 16.67 10.79 -22.71
CA GLY A 148 15.98 11.96 -22.16
C GLY A 148 14.48 11.80 -21.88
N ALA A 149 13.86 10.70 -22.32
CA ALA A 149 12.48 10.35 -21.96
C ALA A 149 12.38 9.73 -20.56
N SER A 150 13.44 9.08 -20.09
CA SER A 150 13.49 8.38 -18.80
C SER A 150 14.43 9.04 -17.78
N TYR A 151 15.32 9.90 -18.26
CA TYR A 151 16.28 10.66 -17.46
C TYR A 151 16.21 12.13 -17.85
N ALA A 152 16.70 13.03 -16.99
CA ALA A 152 16.65 14.47 -17.20
C ALA A 152 18.05 15.08 -17.43
N PRO A 153 18.65 14.95 -18.64
CA PRO A 153 19.89 15.64 -18.95
C PRO A 153 19.73 17.17 -18.87
N ALA A 154 20.78 17.85 -18.42
CA ALA A 154 20.83 19.31 -18.43
C ALA A 154 20.64 19.86 -19.85
N ASN A 155 19.95 21.00 -19.93
CA ASN A 155 19.64 21.72 -21.16
C ASN A 155 18.82 20.93 -22.20
N TYR A 156 18.20 19.80 -21.82
CA TYR A 156 17.50 18.92 -22.77
C TYR A 156 15.99 18.87 -22.57
N LEU A 157 15.44 19.79 -21.76
CA LEU A 157 14.05 19.76 -21.30
C LEU A 157 13.04 19.62 -22.44
N GLY A 158 13.14 20.47 -23.47
CA GLY A 158 12.18 20.43 -24.59
C GLY A 158 12.25 19.13 -25.38
N VAL A 159 13.45 18.57 -25.57
CA VAL A 159 13.60 17.29 -26.28
C VAL A 159 13.17 16.13 -25.39
N GLY A 160 13.61 16.07 -24.14
CA GLY A 160 13.27 15.02 -23.18
C GLY A 160 11.76 14.86 -23.00
N ILE A 161 11.04 15.97 -22.76
CA ILE A 161 9.58 15.95 -22.64
C ILE A 161 8.92 15.49 -23.95
N SER A 162 9.37 16.01 -25.09
CA SER A 162 8.81 15.58 -26.39
C SER A 162 9.06 14.10 -26.70
N LYS A 163 10.17 13.52 -26.22
CA LYS A 163 10.48 12.09 -26.38
C LYS A 163 9.67 11.22 -25.42
N ALA A 164 9.45 11.66 -24.19
CA ALA A 164 8.50 11.01 -23.27
C ALA A 164 7.06 11.01 -23.84
N ALA A 165 6.64 12.12 -24.46
CA ALA A 165 5.36 12.21 -25.15
C ALA A 165 5.29 11.28 -26.37
N LEU A 166 6.38 11.11 -27.12
CA LEU A 166 6.47 10.15 -28.24
C LEU A 166 6.35 8.70 -27.76
N GLU A 167 6.95 8.34 -26.63
CA GLU A 167 6.82 7.00 -26.04
C GLU A 167 5.38 6.74 -25.57
N SER A 168 4.71 7.73 -24.99
CA SER A 168 3.28 7.63 -24.68
C SER A 168 2.44 7.46 -25.94
N LEU A 169 2.66 8.30 -26.96
CA LEU A 169 2.00 8.20 -28.26
C LEU A 169 2.16 6.81 -28.90
N THR A 170 3.34 6.20 -28.76
CA THR A 170 3.64 4.85 -29.27
C THR A 170 2.66 3.82 -28.74
N ARG A 171 2.33 3.83 -27.45
CA ARG A 171 1.36 2.92 -26.83
C ARG A 171 -0.05 3.08 -27.41
N TYR A 172 -0.50 4.33 -27.55
CA TYR A 172 -1.82 4.61 -28.12
C TYR A 172 -1.92 4.22 -29.59
N LEU A 173 -0.89 4.48 -30.40
CA LEU A 173 -0.85 4.04 -31.80
C LEU A 173 -0.79 2.51 -31.91
N ALA A 174 -0.06 1.84 -31.03
CA ALA A 174 0.00 0.37 -31.00
C ALA A 174 -1.38 -0.24 -30.75
N ALA A 175 -2.13 0.26 -29.77
CA ALA A 175 -3.49 -0.20 -29.49
C ALA A 175 -4.44 0.06 -30.68
N GLU A 176 -4.38 1.26 -31.27
CA GLU A 176 -5.29 1.66 -32.35
C GLU A 176 -4.99 0.98 -33.69
N PHE A 177 -3.72 0.66 -33.97
CA PHE A 177 -3.30 0.09 -35.26
C PHE A 177 -3.15 -1.44 -35.21
N ALA A 178 -3.22 -2.08 -34.04
CA ALA A 178 -3.15 -3.53 -33.90
C ALA A 178 -4.19 -4.28 -34.75
N ARG A 179 -5.42 -3.73 -34.85
CA ARG A 179 -6.49 -4.33 -35.67
C ARG A 179 -6.18 -4.45 -37.16
N ASP A 180 -5.22 -3.65 -37.64
CA ASP A 180 -4.77 -3.64 -39.03
C ASP A 180 -3.51 -4.52 -39.24
N GLY A 181 -3.09 -5.28 -38.23
CA GLY A 181 -1.84 -6.04 -38.27
C GLY A 181 -0.59 -5.16 -38.24
N ILE A 182 -0.70 -3.91 -37.77
CA ILE A 182 0.41 -2.97 -37.68
C ILE A 182 0.91 -2.93 -36.24
N ARG A 183 2.19 -3.25 -36.06
CA ARG A 183 2.88 -3.15 -34.76
C ARG A 183 3.53 -1.78 -34.63
N VAL A 184 3.42 -1.17 -33.45
CA VAL A 184 4.06 0.12 -33.17
C VAL A 184 4.89 0.00 -31.90
N ASN A 185 6.18 0.29 -31.98
CA ASN A 185 7.11 0.24 -30.85
C ASN A 185 8.02 1.48 -30.84
N ALA A 186 8.68 1.72 -29.72
CA ALA A 186 9.72 2.72 -29.59
C ALA A 186 11.08 2.07 -29.32
N ALA A 187 12.12 2.57 -29.96
CA ALA A 187 13.50 2.22 -29.68
C ALA A 187 14.15 3.42 -28.98
N SER A 188 14.63 3.23 -27.75
CA SER A 188 15.37 4.23 -27.01
C SER A 188 16.80 3.74 -26.79
N ALA A 189 17.76 4.65 -26.75
CA ALA A 189 19.15 4.32 -26.41
C ALA A 189 19.71 5.28 -25.37
N GLY A 190 20.75 4.81 -24.69
CA GLY A 190 21.58 5.63 -23.81
C GLY A 190 22.28 6.78 -24.53
N LEU A 191 23.16 7.50 -23.83
CA LEU A 191 23.97 8.54 -24.46
C LEU A 191 24.83 7.92 -25.57
N ILE A 192 24.78 8.51 -26.76
CA ILE A 192 25.58 8.10 -27.92
C ILE A 192 26.68 9.14 -28.13
N ASP A 193 27.91 8.68 -28.31
CA ASP A 193 29.04 9.57 -28.62
C ASP A 193 29.07 9.96 -30.09
N ASN A 194 28.29 10.98 -30.45
CA ASN A 194 28.25 11.53 -31.79
C ASN A 194 28.09 13.06 -31.77
N GLU A 195 27.99 13.67 -32.94
CA GLU A 195 27.86 15.14 -33.11
C GLU A 195 26.69 15.72 -32.29
N VAL A 196 25.56 15.01 -32.21
CA VAL A 196 24.37 15.44 -31.45
C VAL A 196 24.56 15.21 -29.95
N GLY A 197 25.15 14.08 -29.54
CA GLY A 197 25.50 13.82 -28.15
C GLY A 197 26.49 14.85 -27.60
N ARG A 198 27.45 15.29 -28.41
CA ARG A 198 28.43 16.31 -28.02
C ARG A 198 27.84 17.71 -27.80
N MET A 199 26.57 17.93 -28.15
CA MET A 199 25.84 19.16 -27.83
C MET A 199 25.41 19.25 -26.36
N PHE A 200 25.48 18.16 -25.59
CA PHE A 200 25.22 18.20 -24.15
C PHE A 200 26.30 19.02 -23.41
N PRO A 201 25.91 19.87 -22.44
CA PRO A 201 26.89 20.61 -21.64
C PRO A 201 27.84 19.68 -20.90
N ARG A 202 29.14 20.01 -20.88
CA ARG A 202 30.19 19.20 -20.23
C ARG A 202 30.21 17.74 -20.71
N PHE A 203 30.00 17.53 -22.02
CA PHE A 203 29.87 16.20 -22.62
C PHE A 203 30.95 15.20 -22.19
N ASP A 204 32.23 15.58 -22.11
CA ASP A 204 33.29 14.63 -21.69
C ASP A 204 33.06 14.10 -20.27
N SER A 205 32.65 14.95 -19.33
CA SER A 205 32.31 14.52 -17.97
C SER A 205 31.03 13.68 -17.93
N VAL A 206 30.02 14.03 -18.74
CA VAL A 206 28.80 13.23 -18.84
C VAL A 206 29.10 11.86 -19.45
N ARG A 207 29.95 11.80 -20.48
CA ARG A 207 30.41 10.58 -21.12
C ARG A 207 31.11 9.69 -20.10
N ASP A 208 32.13 10.20 -19.42
CA ASP A 208 32.96 9.40 -18.52
C ASP A 208 32.13 8.84 -17.35
N ASN A 209 31.25 9.68 -16.76
CA ASN A 209 30.31 9.24 -15.72
C ASN A 209 29.30 8.21 -16.22
N THR A 210 28.80 8.37 -17.45
CA THR A 210 27.84 7.43 -18.03
C THR A 210 28.52 6.10 -18.35
N VAL A 211 29.77 6.12 -18.85
CA VAL A 211 30.59 4.93 -19.10
C VAL A 211 30.85 4.17 -17.81
N GLU A 212 31.22 4.86 -16.73
CA GLU A 212 31.43 4.26 -15.41
C GLU A 212 30.13 3.67 -14.83
N ALA A 213 28.99 4.32 -15.08
CA ALA A 213 27.68 3.89 -14.58
C ALA A 213 27.04 2.77 -15.41
N THR A 214 27.43 2.61 -16.68
CA THR A 214 26.93 1.56 -17.56
C THR A 214 27.67 0.23 -17.28
N PRO A 215 26.99 -0.87 -16.89
CA PRO A 215 27.61 -2.18 -16.66
C PRO A 215 28.50 -2.68 -17.81
N LEU A 216 28.13 -2.42 -19.06
CA LEU A 216 28.95 -2.79 -20.23
C LEU A 216 30.19 -1.89 -20.43
N GLY A 217 30.42 -0.90 -19.56
CA GLY A 217 31.63 -0.08 -19.54
C GLY A 217 31.86 0.77 -20.79
N ARG A 218 30.79 1.09 -21.54
CA ARG A 218 30.86 1.94 -22.75
C ARG A 218 29.52 2.64 -23.01
N LEU A 219 29.58 3.73 -23.78
CA LEU A 219 28.39 4.34 -24.36
C LEU A 219 27.78 3.49 -25.47
N ALA A 220 26.51 3.75 -25.77
CA ALA A 220 25.86 3.21 -26.96
C ALA A 220 26.48 3.84 -28.22
N SER A 221 26.58 3.06 -29.29
CA SER A 221 26.95 3.53 -30.63
C SER A 221 25.70 3.73 -31.48
N GLU A 222 25.80 4.47 -32.59
CA GLU A 222 24.72 4.54 -33.57
C GLU A 222 24.32 3.17 -34.12
N ALA A 223 25.27 2.24 -34.20
CA ALA A 223 25.03 0.87 -34.64
C ALA A 223 24.19 0.07 -33.63
N ASP A 224 24.33 0.30 -32.33
CA ASP A 224 23.54 -0.37 -31.29
C ASP A 224 22.05 0.04 -31.40
N LEU A 225 21.78 1.34 -31.51
CA LEU A 225 20.41 1.85 -31.68
C LEU A 225 19.83 1.43 -33.04
N ALA A 226 20.62 1.48 -34.12
CA ALA A 226 20.20 1.00 -35.42
C ALA A 226 19.85 -0.50 -35.42
N GLY A 227 20.62 -1.31 -34.67
CA GLY A 227 20.38 -2.74 -34.49
C GLY A 227 19.05 -3.01 -33.83
N LEU A 228 18.75 -2.28 -32.75
CA LEU A 228 17.46 -2.37 -32.06
C LEU A 228 16.30 -1.95 -32.96
N VAL A 229 16.43 -0.83 -33.68
CA VAL A 229 15.39 -0.35 -34.62
C VAL A 229 15.13 -1.40 -35.71
N THR A 230 16.18 -1.97 -36.28
CA THR A 230 16.09 -3.00 -37.31
C THR A 230 15.42 -4.26 -36.75
N PHE A 231 15.81 -4.72 -35.55
CA PHE A 231 15.17 -5.85 -34.88
C PHE A 231 13.67 -5.63 -34.71
N LEU A 232 13.25 -4.48 -34.18
CA LEU A 232 11.83 -4.17 -33.95
C LEU A 232 11.01 -4.11 -35.25
N ALA A 233 11.66 -3.74 -36.36
CA ALA A 233 11.07 -3.73 -37.70
C ALA A 233 10.90 -5.15 -38.29
N THR A 234 11.65 -6.14 -37.81
CA THR A 234 11.61 -7.52 -38.35
C THR A 234 10.48 -8.38 -37.78
N PRO A 235 10.11 -9.50 -38.44
CA PRO A 235 9.19 -10.50 -37.90
C PRO A 235 9.67 -11.19 -36.61
N ALA A 236 10.96 -11.14 -36.28
CA ALA A 236 11.47 -11.65 -35.01
C ALA A 236 10.84 -10.92 -33.81
N ALA A 237 10.49 -9.65 -33.95
CA ALA A 237 9.82 -8.84 -32.94
C ALA A 237 8.28 -8.95 -32.97
N ARG A 238 7.70 -9.96 -33.65
CA ARG A 238 6.23 -10.06 -33.85
C ARG A 238 5.38 -10.06 -32.58
N TRP A 239 5.97 -10.41 -31.43
CA TRP A 239 5.30 -10.43 -30.13
C TRP A 239 5.57 -9.18 -29.27
N ILE A 240 6.27 -8.19 -29.82
CA ILE A 240 6.55 -6.91 -29.16
C ILE A 240 5.67 -5.84 -29.82
N THR A 241 4.73 -5.28 -29.05
CA THR A 241 3.84 -4.20 -29.48
C THR A 241 3.59 -3.21 -28.33
N GLY A 242 3.59 -1.92 -28.63
CA GLY A 242 3.39 -0.84 -27.66
C GLY A 242 4.54 -0.64 -26.67
N GLN A 243 5.68 -1.28 -26.87
CA GLN A 243 6.80 -1.21 -25.92
C GLN A 243 7.83 -0.16 -26.34
N THR A 244 8.41 0.52 -25.34
CA THR A 244 9.72 1.18 -25.49
C THR A 244 10.78 0.18 -25.10
N VAL A 245 11.59 -0.27 -26.07
CA VAL A 245 12.76 -1.11 -25.79
C VAL A 245 13.97 -0.21 -25.67
N VAL A 246 14.75 -0.38 -24.60
CA VAL A 246 15.90 0.48 -24.27
C VAL A 246 17.20 -0.27 -24.54
N ALA A 247 18.12 0.36 -25.27
CA ALA A 247 19.50 -0.07 -25.50
C ALA A 247 20.48 0.91 -24.83
N ASP A 248 20.74 0.71 -23.54
CA ASP A 248 21.58 1.60 -22.71
C ASP A 248 22.79 0.89 -22.07
N GLY A 249 23.03 -0.36 -22.45
CA GLY A 249 24.12 -1.18 -21.90
C GLY A 249 23.97 -1.51 -20.40
N GLY A 250 22.75 -1.37 -19.85
CA GLY A 250 22.44 -1.62 -18.45
C GLY A 250 22.55 -0.39 -17.55
N LEU A 251 22.67 0.82 -18.13
CA LEU A 251 22.70 2.07 -17.37
C LEU A 251 21.49 2.22 -16.42
N GLY A 252 20.31 1.73 -16.83
CA GLY A 252 19.11 1.70 -15.99
C GLY A 252 19.06 0.64 -14.89
N LEU A 253 20.09 -0.20 -14.74
CA LEU A 253 20.14 -1.28 -13.74
C LEU A 253 20.72 -0.84 -12.37
N LEU A 254 20.96 0.45 -12.13
CA LEU A 254 21.56 0.95 -10.87
C LEU A 254 22.89 0.25 -10.51
N HIS A 255 23.77 0.06 -11.49
CA HIS A 255 24.95 -0.83 -11.44
C HIS A 255 25.80 -0.72 -10.17
N ARG A 256 26.07 0.49 -9.64
CA ARG A 256 26.89 0.65 -8.43
C ARG A 256 26.19 0.31 -7.12
N ALA A 257 24.86 0.23 -7.09
CA ALA A 257 24.10 -0.03 -5.87
C ALA A 257 23.70 -1.52 -5.71
N MET A 258 23.76 -2.32 -6.78
CA MET A 258 23.14 -3.67 -6.79
C MET A 258 23.97 -4.77 -7.46
N SER A 259 25.18 -4.50 -7.97
CA SER A 259 26.06 -5.56 -8.50
C SER A 259 27.13 -5.93 -7.47
N PRO A 260 27.42 -7.23 -7.24
CA PRO A 260 28.48 -7.65 -6.34
C PRO A 260 29.82 -7.11 -6.82
N ASP A 261 30.60 -6.57 -5.89
CA ASP A 261 31.91 -5.99 -6.15
C ASP A 261 32.86 -7.09 -6.69
N PRO A 262 33.44 -6.94 -7.90
CA PRO A 262 34.35 -7.92 -8.48
C PRO A 262 35.64 -8.12 -7.67
N ASP A 263 35.94 -7.24 -6.70
CA ASP A 263 37.05 -7.41 -5.75
C ASP A 263 36.71 -8.30 -4.55
N VAL A 264 35.45 -8.73 -4.37
CA VAL A 264 35.06 -9.72 -3.37
C VAL A 264 35.34 -11.13 -3.92
N ARG A 265 36.57 -11.59 -3.70
CA ARG A 265 36.95 -13.00 -3.92
C ARG A 265 36.02 -13.91 -3.11
N THR A 266 35.37 -14.84 -3.81
CA THR A 266 34.65 -15.97 -3.23
C THR A 266 35.50 -16.70 -2.18
N PRO A 267 34.99 -16.96 -0.96
CA PRO A 267 35.69 -17.82 0.00
C PRO A 267 35.82 -19.25 -0.54
N ASP A 268 37.01 -19.83 -0.38
CA ASP A 268 37.37 -21.21 -0.70
C ASP A 268 36.35 -22.22 -0.15
N THR A 269 35.72 -22.99 -1.05
CA THR A 269 34.92 -24.16 -0.69
C THR A 269 35.84 -25.31 -0.27
N ALA A 270 35.89 -25.62 1.03
CA ALA A 270 36.41 -26.89 1.50
C ALA A 270 35.40 -28.02 1.26
N PRO A 271 35.82 -29.24 0.87
CA PRO A 271 34.92 -30.31 0.47
C PRO A 271 34.27 -30.99 1.68
N VAL A 272 32.93 -31.05 1.69
CA VAL A 272 32.16 -31.85 2.64
C VAL A 272 32.21 -33.32 2.22
N PRO A 273 32.56 -34.28 3.10
CA PRO A 273 32.62 -35.69 2.76
C PRO A 273 31.23 -36.31 2.69
N ALA A 274 31.04 -37.20 1.71
CA ALA A 274 29.84 -38.00 1.55
C ALA A 274 29.73 -39.09 2.63
N SER A 275 28.54 -39.32 3.18
CA SER A 275 28.18 -40.63 3.68
C SER A 275 26.71 -40.95 3.40
N VAL A 276 26.53 -42.07 2.69
CA VAL A 276 25.29 -42.78 2.46
C VAL A 276 25.20 -43.88 3.52
N THR A 277 24.05 -44.09 4.18
CA THR A 277 23.56 -45.45 4.51
C THR A 277 22.06 -45.50 4.84
N ALA A 278 21.46 -46.57 4.33
CA ALA A 278 20.09 -47.08 4.22
C ALA A 278 19.24 -47.27 5.53
N PRO A 279 17.92 -47.60 5.40
CA PRO A 279 16.88 -47.51 6.44
C PRO A 279 16.59 -48.85 7.17
N VAL A 280 16.06 -48.79 8.40
CA VAL A 280 15.59 -49.96 9.20
C VAL A 280 14.38 -49.55 10.10
N PRO A 281 13.38 -50.43 10.35
CA PRO A 281 11.95 -50.07 10.44
C PRO A 281 11.34 -49.97 11.85
N ALA A 282 10.04 -49.60 11.84
CA ALA A 282 9.17 -49.22 12.94
C ALA A 282 8.89 -50.29 14.04
N SER A 283 8.64 -49.78 15.25
CA SER A 283 7.96 -50.49 16.34
C SER A 283 7.13 -49.48 17.16
N VAL A 284 5.86 -49.84 17.41
CA VAL A 284 4.85 -49.04 18.10
C VAL A 284 4.79 -49.45 19.58
N THR A 285 4.80 -48.49 20.50
CA THR A 285 4.41 -48.68 21.91
C THR A 285 3.55 -47.50 22.39
N ALA A 286 2.58 -47.80 23.27
CA ALA A 286 1.55 -46.90 23.79
C ALA A 286 2.09 -45.85 24.79
N PRO A 287 1.41 -44.71 25.00
CA PRO A 287 2.03 -43.52 25.59
C PRO A 287 2.09 -43.55 27.13
N GLU A 288 3.28 -43.26 27.66
CA GLU A 288 3.54 -42.77 29.01
C GLU A 288 3.30 -41.24 29.09
N PRO A 289 3.15 -40.65 30.30
CA PRO A 289 2.73 -39.26 30.47
C PRO A 289 3.73 -38.28 29.84
N ALA A 290 3.19 -37.17 29.30
CA ALA A 290 3.93 -36.20 28.50
C ALA A 290 5.14 -35.62 29.26
N PRO A 291 6.33 -35.53 28.63
CA PRO A 291 7.47 -34.81 29.20
C PRO A 291 7.14 -33.32 29.33
N GLU A 292 7.69 -32.68 30.36
CA GLU A 292 7.73 -31.21 30.46
C GLU A 292 8.36 -30.65 29.18
N LEU A 293 7.59 -29.88 28.41
CA LEU A 293 8.10 -29.15 27.24
C LEU A 293 9.08 -28.08 27.74
N ALA A 294 10.22 -27.93 27.07
CA ALA A 294 11.12 -26.81 27.35
C ALA A 294 10.39 -25.48 27.13
N GLU A 295 10.72 -24.43 27.88
CA GLU A 295 10.01 -23.13 27.82
C GLU A 295 9.97 -22.54 26.40
N ASP A 296 11.03 -22.76 25.60
CA ASP A 296 11.13 -22.29 24.21
C ASP A 296 10.37 -23.17 23.19
N GLU A 297 9.78 -24.29 23.64
CA GLU A 297 8.99 -25.23 22.81
C GLU A 297 7.49 -25.22 23.14
N ASP A 298 7.01 -24.30 24.00
CA ASP A 298 5.61 -24.21 24.44
C ASP A 298 4.79 -23.26 23.53
N PRO A 299 3.95 -23.79 22.61
CA PRO A 299 3.29 -22.97 21.62
C PRO A 299 2.14 -22.15 22.20
N VAL A 300 1.81 -21.03 21.57
CA VAL A 300 0.64 -20.21 21.94
C VAL A 300 -0.63 -20.74 21.28
N VAL A 301 -1.69 -20.86 22.07
CA VAL A 301 -2.99 -21.40 21.67
C VAL A 301 -4.12 -20.43 21.93
N VAL A 302 -5.15 -20.51 21.09
CA VAL A 302 -6.42 -19.82 21.32
C VAL A 302 -7.27 -20.66 22.26
N VAL A 303 -7.62 -20.12 23.42
CA VAL A 303 -8.45 -20.79 24.45
C VAL A 303 -9.86 -20.23 24.56
N GLY A 304 -10.12 -19.07 23.95
CA GLY A 304 -11.44 -18.44 23.95
C GLY A 304 -11.62 -17.52 22.75
N MET A 305 -12.87 -17.29 22.35
CA MET A 305 -13.21 -16.41 21.22
C MET A 305 -14.61 -15.82 21.35
N GLY A 306 -14.78 -14.58 20.91
CA GLY A 306 -16.03 -13.83 20.92
C GLY A 306 -16.08 -12.82 19.79
N LEU A 307 -17.27 -12.51 19.29
CA LEU A 307 -17.45 -11.54 18.23
C LEU A 307 -18.85 -10.92 18.23
N ALA A 308 -18.95 -9.77 17.59
CA ALA A 308 -20.21 -9.20 17.11
C ALA A 308 -19.98 -8.64 15.70
N ILE A 309 -20.73 -9.16 14.73
CA ILE A 309 -20.76 -8.70 13.33
C ILE A 309 -22.21 -8.68 12.82
N PRO A 310 -22.51 -8.05 11.67
CA PRO A 310 -23.86 -8.10 11.09
C PRO A 310 -24.38 -9.53 10.96
N GLY A 311 -25.56 -9.79 11.51
CA GLY A 311 -26.22 -11.09 11.50
C GLY A 311 -25.69 -12.12 12.51
N ALA A 312 -24.64 -11.81 13.29
CA ALA A 312 -24.12 -12.72 14.32
C ALA A 312 -23.57 -11.98 15.53
N SER A 313 -24.18 -12.22 16.69
CA SER A 313 -23.71 -11.76 18.00
C SER A 313 -22.83 -12.80 18.70
N GLY A 314 -22.31 -13.81 17.98
CA GLY A 314 -21.37 -14.78 18.55
C GLY A 314 -20.88 -15.85 17.56
N PRO A 315 -19.91 -16.69 17.96
CA PRO A 315 -19.25 -17.64 17.05
C PRO A 315 -20.18 -18.68 16.40
N GLU A 316 -21.18 -19.19 17.14
CA GLU A 316 -22.10 -20.21 16.60
C GLU A 316 -23.04 -19.63 15.53
N GLU A 317 -23.54 -18.42 15.75
CA GLU A 317 -24.35 -17.69 14.75
C GLU A 317 -23.51 -17.37 13.52
N PHE A 318 -22.24 -16.99 13.70
CA PHE A 318 -21.33 -16.76 12.59
C PHE A 318 -21.05 -18.03 11.79
N TRP A 319 -20.87 -19.19 12.45
CA TRP A 319 -20.73 -20.46 11.74
C TRP A 319 -21.95 -20.76 10.87
N LYS A 320 -23.16 -20.54 11.39
CA LYS A 320 -24.39 -20.68 10.62
C LYS A 320 -24.39 -19.78 9.38
N LEU A 321 -24.01 -18.51 9.52
CA LEU A 321 -23.86 -17.59 8.38
C LEU A 321 -22.87 -18.10 7.34
N LEU A 322 -21.70 -18.58 7.78
CA LEU A 322 -20.64 -19.09 6.88
C LEU A 322 -21.10 -20.31 6.07
N THR A 323 -21.96 -21.14 6.62
CA THR A 323 -22.45 -22.36 5.94
C THR A 323 -23.73 -22.17 5.14
N GLU A 324 -24.63 -21.28 5.57
CA GLU A 324 -25.94 -21.10 4.93
C GLU A 324 -25.97 -19.88 3.99
N GLY A 325 -25.14 -18.87 4.25
CA GLY A 325 -25.14 -17.59 3.57
C GLY A 325 -26.34 -16.71 3.93
N ALA A 326 -26.16 -15.39 3.90
CA ALA A 326 -27.22 -14.41 4.12
C ALA A 326 -26.94 -13.10 3.36
N GLU A 327 -27.98 -12.37 2.99
CA GLU A 327 -27.83 -10.98 2.53
C GLU A 327 -27.70 -10.07 3.75
N LEU A 328 -26.50 -9.51 3.94
CA LEU A 328 -26.15 -8.67 5.10
C LEU A 328 -25.89 -7.21 4.72
N PHE A 329 -25.84 -6.88 3.43
CA PHE A 329 -25.63 -5.50 2.98
C PHE A 329 -26.97 -4.78 2.90
N THR A 330 -27.23 -3.89 3.85
CA THR A 330 -28.48 -3.12 3.92
C THR A 330 -28.22 -1.66 3.61
N GLU A 331 -29.27 -0.93 3.25
CA GLU A 331 -29.21 0.53 3.23
C GLU A 331 -28.92 1.06 4.63
N VAL A 332 -28.27 2.24 4.72
CA VAL A 332 -27.97 2.89 6.00
C VAL A 332 -29.20 2.89 6.92
N PRO A 333 -29.12 2.31 8.12
CA PRO A 333 -30.23 2.31 9.07
C PRO A 333 -30.64 3.73 9.50
N ALA A 334 -31.94 3.92 9.75
CA ALA A 334 -32.51 5.23 10.07
C ALA A 334 -32.01 5.84 11.40
N ASP A 335 -31.51 4.99 12.30
CA ASP A 335 -30.90 5.37 13.58
C ASP A 335 -29.40 5.68 13.47
N ARG A 336 -28.81 5.54 12.27
CA ARG A 336 -27.40 5.84 12.01
C ARG A 336 -27.22 7.24 11.43
N TRP A 337 -27.59 7.46 10.18
CA TRP A 337 -27.59 8.79 9.54
C TRP A 337 -28.51 8.81 8.32
N SER A 338 -28.93 10.01 7.91
CA SER A 338 -29.70 10.19 6.67
C SER A 338 -28.79 10.04 5.45
N VAL A 339 -28.86 8.90 4.75
CA VAL A 339 -28.01 8.63 3.57
C VAL A 339 -28.20 9.65 2.43
N ASP A 340 -29.36 10.28 2.32
CA ASP A 340 -29.65 11.27 1.27
C ASP A 340 -28.75 12.50 1.37
N GLY A 341 -28.33 12.87 2.59
CA GLY A 341 -27.39 13.96 2.83
C GLY A 341 -25.98 13.68 2.31
N PHE A 342 -25.61 12.40 2.12
CA PHE A 342 -24.25 11.98 1.78
C PHE A 342 -24.15 11.29 0.42
N HIS A 343 -25.27 10.95 -0.22
CA HIS A 343 -25.29 10.17 -1.44
C HIS A 343 -25.43 11.00 -2.72
N HIS A 344 -24.67 10.66 -3.75
CA HIS A 344 -24.92 11.09 -5.12
C HIS A 344 -24.48 10.01 -6.12
N PRO A 345 -25.29 9.69 -7.15
CA PRO A 345 -24.97 8.59 -8.08
C PRO A 345 -23.74 8.85 -8.95
N ASP A 346 -23.40 10.13 -9.21
CA ASP A 346 -22.16 10.48 -9.89
C ASP A 346 -20.97 10.42 -8.91
N PRO A 347 -20.03 9.47 -9.08
CA PRO A 347 -18.90 9.30 -8.18
C PRO A 347 -17.94 10.51 -8.16
N ALA A 348 -17.97 11.37 -9.18
CA ALA A 348 -17.16 12.59 -9.26
C ALA A 348 -17.71 13.73 -8.39
N THR A 349 -18.92 13.60 -7.85
CA THR A 349 -19.51 14.65 -7.01
C THR A 349 -18.69 14.80 -5.72
N PRO A 350 -18.16 16.00 -5.41
CA PRO A 350 -17.41 16.23 -4.18
C PRO A 350 -18.24 15.87 -2.95
N ASP A 351 -17.58 15.41 -1.88
CA ASP A 351 -18.22 15.22 -0.56
C ASP A 351 -19.39 14.21 -0.54
N LYS A 352 -19.55 13.41 -1.60
CA LYS A 352 -20.60 12.39 -1.72
C LYS A 352 -20.07 10.99 -1.91
N THR A 353 -20.75 10.02 -1.31
CA THR A 353 -20.63 8.59 -1.64
C THR A 353 -21.58 8.23 -2.78
N TYR A 354 -21.16 7.33 -3.66
CA TYR A 354 -22.06 6.72 -4.66
C TYR A 354 -22.74 5.44 -4.14
N GLN A 355 -22.48 5.09 -2.88
CA GLN A 355 -22.99 3.88 -2.24
C GLN A 355 -23.91 4.24 -1.06
N ARG A 356 -25.03 3.54 -0.99
CA ARG A 356 -26.06 3.63 0.07
C ARG A 356 -26.09 2.42 0.98
N ARG A 357 -25.45 1.31 0.59
CA ARG A 357 -25.46 0.02 1.28
C ARG A 357 -24.12 -0.27 1.95
N SER A 358 -24.15 -0.91 3.11
CA SER A 358 -22.98 -1.41 3.85
C SER A 358 -23.41 -2.51 4.83
N GLY A 359 -22.46 -3.14 5.52
CA GLY A 359 -22.77 -4.13 6.56
C GLY A 359 -23.02 -3.43 7.90
N PHE A 360 -24.28 -3.29 8.31
CA PHE A 360 -24.60 -2.63 9.57
C PHE A 360 -24.99 -3.63 10.64
N MET A 361 -24.58 -3.35 11.88
CA MET A 361 -25.04 -4.12 13.02
C MET A 361 -26.54 -3.87 13.24
N THR A 362 -27.38 -4.85 12.92
CA THR A 362 -28.83 -4.82 13.18
C THR A 362 -29.24 -6.05 13.97
N GLY A 363 -30.07 -5.88 15.00
CA GLY A 363 -30.55 -7.00 15.82
C GLY A 363 -29.48 -7.59 16.75
N PHE A 364 -28.52 -6.76 17.20
CA PHE A 364 -27.49 -7.16 18.15
C PHE A 364 -28.11 -7.65 19.46
N THR A 365 -27.67 -8.82 19.93
CA THR A 365 -28.09 -9.38 21.22
C THR A 365 -26.87 -9.45 22.13
N PRO A 366 -26.80 -8.62 23.19
CA PRO A 366 -25.65 -8.61 24.08
C PRO A 366 -25.54 -9.92 24.85
N HIS A 367 -24.30 -10.28 25.19
CA HIS A 367 -23.99 -11.36 26.11
C HIS A 367 -24.76 -11.19 27.42
N HIS A 368 -25.23 -12.27 28.03
CA HIS A 368 -26.13 -12.21 29.19
C HIS A 368 -25.56 -11.39 30.37
N ALA A 369 -24.25 -11.49 30.64
CA ALA A 369 -23.60 -10.69 31.66
C ALA A 369 -23.58 -9.18 31.30
N LEU A 370 -23.27 -8.86 30.05
CA LEU A 370 -23.30 -7.48 29.56
C LEU A 370 -24.72 -6.92 29.55
N ALA A 371 -25.73 -7.73 29.21
CA ALA A 371 -27.13 -7.33 29.26
C ALA A 371 -27.56 -6.92 30.69
N ALA A 372 -27.05 -7.63 31.71
CA ALA A 372 -27.27 -7.27 33.10
C ALA A 372 -26.55 -5.94 33.46
N GLU A 373 -25.29 -5.77 33.03
CA GLU A 373 -24.54 -4.52 33.25
C GLU A 373 -25.24 -3.30 32.61
N LEU A 374 -25.73 -3.45 31.37
CA LEU A 374 -26.41 -2.38 30.64
C LEU A 374 -27.76 -1.99 31.27
N ALA A 375 -28.45 -2.95 31.90
CA ALA A 375 -29.68 -2.68 32.64
C ALA A 375 -29.45 -1.74 33.84
N ASP A 376 -28.28 -1.83 34.47
CA ASP A 376 -27.89 -1.00 35.61
C ASP A 376 -27.26 0.34 35.20
N LEU A 377 -26.50 0.36 34.10
CA LEU A 377 -25.77 1.54 33.62
C LEU A 377 -26.58 2.47 32.71
N GLY A 378 -27.71 1.99 32.18
CA GLY A 378 -28.43 2.63 31.08
C GLY A 378 -27.66 2.48 29.76
N GLU A 379 -28.33 2.11 28.67
CA GLU A 379 -27.71 1.85 27.36
C GLU A 379 -26.97 3.09 26.80
N ASN A 380 -25.68 3.24 27.12
CA ASN A 380 -24.95 4.48 26.82
C ASN A 380 -23.47 4.28 26.48
N LEU A 381 -23.12 3.13 25.90
CA LEU A 381 -21.77 2.88 25.41
C LEU A 381 -21.64 3.26 23.92
N ASP A 382 -20.47 3.78 23.55
CA ASP A 382 -20.05 3.84 22.15
C ASP A 382 -20.18 2.44 21.51
N TYR A 383 -20.60 2.37 20.24
CA TYR A 383 -20.83 1.10 19.53
C TYR A 383 -19.62 0.17 19.57
N THR A 384 -18.43 0.69 19.31
CA THR A 384 -17.22 -0.14 19.31
C THR A 384 -16.84 -0.59 20.72
N ALA A 385 -17.05 0.24 21.74
CA ALA A 385 -16.89 -0.16 23.14
C ALA A 385 -17.88 -1.27 23.53
N LEU A 386 -19.15 -1.13 23.13
CA LEU A 386 -20.21 -2.10 23.38
C LEU A 386 -19.88 -3.46 22.76
N TRP A 387 -19.57 -3.50 21.46
CA TRP A 387 -19.32 -4.73 20.72
C TRP A 387 -17.99 -5.39 21.13
N LEU A 388 -16.98 -4.59 21.46
CA LEU A 388 -15.72 -5.10 21.97
C LEU A 388 -15.91 -5.71 23.36
N ARG A 389 -16.59 -5.02 24.28
CA ARG A 389 -16.91 -5.55 25.63
C ARG A 389 -17.73 -6.83 25.55
N HIS A 390 -18.74 -6.87 24.69
CA HIS A 390 -19.50 -8.09 24.38
C HIS A 390 -18.60 -9.25 23.97
N SER A 391 -17.68 -8.98 23.04
CA SER A 391 -16.73 -9.98 22.53
C SER A 391 -15.76 -10.44 23.62
N VAL A 392 -15.34 -9.57 24.53
CA VAL A 392 -14.50 -9.92 25.70
C VAL A 392 -15.26 -10.86 26.64
N HIS A 393 -16.52 -10.57 26.99
CA HIS A 393 -17.31 -11.48 27.82
C HIS A 393 -17.39 -12.88 27.22
N GLN A 394 -17.77 -12.97 25.94
CA GLN A 394 -17.85 -14.26 25.24
C GLN A 394 -16.51 -14.99 25.17
N ALA A 395 -15.42 -14.26 24.92
CA ALA A 395 -14.10 -14.87 24.79
C ALA A 395 -13.55 -15.36 26.13
N LEU A 396 -14.00 -14.80 27.25
CA LEU A 396 -13.62 -15.23 28.60
C LEU A 396 -14.51 -16.37 29.16
N ASP A 397 -15.61 -16.70 28.49
CA ASP A 397 -16.47 -17.82 28.89
C ASP A 397 -15.71 -19.14 28.84
N GLY A 398 -15.65 -19.82 29.99
CA GLY A 398 -14.95 -21.10 30.12
C GLY A 398 -13.42 -21.01 30.12
N VAL A 399 -12.83 -19.80 30.07
CA VAL A 399 -11.38 -19.60 30.24
C VAL A 399 -11.07 -19.44 31.73
N ARG A 400 -10.25 -20.37 32.25
CA ARG A 400 -9.78 -20.31 33.64
C ARG A 400 -8.89 -19.08 33.85
N ARG A 401 -9.07 -18.40 34.98
CA ARG A 401 -8.27 -17.25 35.40
C ARG A 401 -8.04 -17.35 36.91
N ASP A 402 -6.90 -16.88 37.37
CA ASP A 402 -6.51 -16.79 38.78
C ASP A 402 -6.16 -15.34 39.16
N ASP A 403 -6.32 -14.98 40.44
CA ASP A 403 -6.15 -13.60 40.94
C ASP A 403 -4.74 -13.02 40.74
N GLY A 404 -3.74 -13.86 40.46
CA GLY A 404 -2.35 -13.46 40.20
C GLY A 404 -1.96 -13.46 38.73
N ASP A 405 -2.88 -13.76 37.81
CA ASP A 405 -2.58 -13.79 36.37
C ASP A 405 -2.24 -12.40 35.85
N ARG A 406 -1.17 -12.31 35.06
CA ARG A 406 -0.80 -11.09 34.34
C ARG A 406 -1.47 -11.09 32.99
N PHE A 407 -2.06 -9.95 32.63
CA PHE A 407 -2.81 -9.80 31.38
C PHE A 407 -2.07 -8.89 30.41
N SER A 408 -2.24 -9.14 29.12
CA SER A 408 -1.90 -8.18 28.05
C SER A 408 -3.10 -8.02 27.14
N VAL A 409 -3.62 -6.80 26.99
CA VAL A 409 -4.76 -6.50 26.14
C VAL A 409 -4.28 -5.72 24.94
N VAL A 410 -4.53 -6.23 23.74
CA VAL A 410 -4.12 -5.58 22.48
C VAL A 410 -5.29 -5.51 21.52
N VAL A 411 -5.62 -4.32 21.05
CA VAL A 411 -6.81 -4.09 20.21
C VAL A 411 -6.42 -3.32 18.96
N GLY A 412 -6.71 -3.91 17.80
CA GLY A 412 -6.69 -3.22 16.53
C GLY A 412 -7.84 -2.21 16.44
N TYR A 413 -7.52 -0.92 16.34
CA TYR A 413 -8.51 0.14 16.40
C TYR A 413 -8.04 1.39 15.67
N THR A 414 -8.97 2.17 15.15
CA THR A 414 -8.70 3.51 14.62
C THR A 414 -9.76 4.49 15.11
N PRO A 415 -9.41 5.75 15.43
CA PRO A 415 -10.39 6.79 15.76
C PRO A 415 -11.44 7.00 14.65
N ASP A 416 -11.07 6.81 13.38
CA ASP A 416 -11.96 7.02 12.23
C ASP A 416 -13.02 5.92 12.09
N GLY A 417 -12.90 4.86 12.89
CA GLY A 417 -13.80 3.72 13.01
C GLY A 417 -14.80 3.87 14.15
N SER A 418 -15.08 5.09 14.60
CA SER A 418 -16.15 5.40 15.56
C SER A 418 -17.03 6.53 15.04
N GLN A 419 -18.28 6.19 14.72
CA GLN A 419 -19.29 7.20 14.37
C GLN A 419 -19.55 8.17 15.53
N HIS A 420 -19.54 7.70 16.78
CA HIS A 420 -19.74 8.56 17.95
C HIS A 420 -18.63 9.60 18.08
N LEU A 421 -17.37 9.18 17.91
CA LEU A 421 -16.23 10.10 17.94
C LEU A 421 -16.34 11.15 16.84
N GLN A 422 -16.58 10.71 15.60
CA GLN A 422 -16.75 11.61 14.47
C GLN A 422 -17.89 12.61 14.69
N GLU A 423 -19.08 12.15 15.08
CA GLU A 423 -20.24 13.04 15.29
C GLU A 423 -20.05 14.01 16.46
N SER A 424 -19.42 13.57 17.55
CA SER A 424 -19.14 14.45 18.69
C SER A 424 -18.17 15.56 18.30
N LEU A 425 -17.15 15.25 17.50
CA LEU A 425 -16.20 16.25 17.01
C LEU A 425 -16.86 17.25 16.04
N VAL A 426 -17.71 16.76 15.12
CA VAL A 426 -18.50 17.64 14.25
C VAL A 426 -19.41 18.56 15.07
N ARG A 427 -20.11 18.00 16.07
CA ARG A 427 -21.00 18.76 16.96
C ARG A 427 -20.25 19.86 17.72
N ARG A 428 -19.08 19.53 18.28
CA ARG A 428 -18.24 20.47 19.03
C ARG A 428 -17.72 21.60 18.15
N GLU A 429 -17.18 21.30 16.97
CA GLU A 429 -16.72 22.32 16.02
C GLU A 429 -17.84 23.25 15.55
N VAL A 430 -19.05 22.73 15.32
CA VAL A 430 -20.20 23.57 14.96
C VAL A 430 -20.60 24.50 16.11
N ARG A 431 -20.63 24.00 17.35
CA ARG A 431 -20.97 24.81 18.53
C ARG A 431 -19.90 25.88 18.81
N ASP A 432 -18.63 25.52 18.72
CA ASP A 432 -17.52 26.48 18.88
C ASP A 432 -17.58 27.57 17.79
N PHE A 433 -17.91 27.19 16.55
CA PHE A 433 -18.09 28.15 15.47
C PHE A 433 -19.31 29.05 15.67
N ALA A 434 -20.42 28.53 16.20
CA ALA A 434 -21.62 29.29 16.55
C ALA A 434 -21.32 30.38 17.60
N ALA A 435 -20.62 30.01 18.68
CA ALA A 435 -20.21 30.92 19.74
C ALA A 435 -19.38 32.11 19.22
N GLY A 436 -18.62 31.91 18.12
CA GLY A 436 -17.85 32.96 17.45
C GLY A 436 -18.60 33.76 16.37
N ASN A 437 -19.86 33.42 16.06
CA ASN A 437 -20.61 33.98 14.91
C ASN A 437 -22.05 34.41 15.25
N ASP A 438 -22.24 35.02 16.43
CA ASP A 438 -23.51 35.64 16.87
C ASP A 438 -24.71 34.66 16.96
N VAL A 439 -24.46 33.36 17.09
CA VAL A 439 -25.48 32.35 17.38
C VAL A 439 -25.15 31.69 18.72
N ASP A 440 -26.13 31.65 19.63
CA ASP A 440 -25.95 30.97 20.92
C ASP A 440 -25.67 29.47 20.68
N PRO A 441 -24.52 28.91 21.13
CA PRO A 441 -24.23 27.48 21.00
C PRO A 441 -25.24 26.58 21.75
N ASP A 442 -26.02 27.18 22.66
CA ASP A 442 -27.13 26.55 23.39
C ASP A 442 -28.50 26.95 22.84
N ASP A 443 -28.59 27.56 21.65
CA ASP A 443 -29.86 27.81 20.97
C ASP A 443 -30.66 26.50 20.82
N PRO A 444 -31.95 26.45 21.23
CA PRO A 444 -32.76 25.24 21.15
C PRO A 444 -32.94 24.71 19.72
N GLU A 445 -32.98 25.58 18.72
CA GLU A 445 -33.18 25.21 17.32
C GLU A 445 -31.91 24.62 16.71
N LEU A 446 -30.74 25.21 17.00
CA LEU A 446 -29.44 24.64 16.68
C LEU A 446 -29.26 23.27 17.33
N ARG A 447 -29.60 23.12 18.63
CA ARG A 447 -29.53 21.83 19.34
C ARG A 447 -30.42 20.79 18.69
N ALA A 448 -31.69 21.12 18.43
CA ALA A 448 -32.63 20.20 17.79
C ALA A 448 -32.20 19.80 16.36
N LEU A 449 -31.57 20.72 15.61
CA LEU A 449 -30.99 20.43 14.30
C LEU A 449 -29.82 19.46 14.42
N LEU A 450 -28.87 19.73 15.32
CA LEU A 450 -27.72 18.86 15.54
C LEU A 450 -28.14 17.48 16.02
N ASP A 451 -29.19 17.35 16.83
CA ASP A 451 -29.73 16.06 17.24
C ASP A 451 -30.33 15.25 16.08
N ARG A 452 -30.79 15.90 15.01
CA ARG A 452 -31.25 15.22 13.79
C ARG A 452 -30.10 14.85 12.85
N CYS A 453 -29.12 15.73 12.69
CA CYS A 453 -27.95 15.48 11.82
C CYS A 453 -26.94 14.51 12.44
N LEU A 454 -26.82 14.52 13.76
CA LEU A 454 -25.80 13.84 14.56
C LEU A 454 -26.50 13.08 15.70
N PRO A 455 -27.26 12.01 15.36
CA PRO A 455 -28.17 11.35 16.28
C PRO A 455 -27.47 10.64 17.44
N LEU A 456 -26.16 10.38 17.34
CA LEU A 456 -25.42 9.69 18.40
C LEU A 456 -25.03 10.61 19.56
N GLY A 457 -25.14 11.93 19.41
CA GLY A 457 -24.89 12.89 20.48
C GLY A 457 -23.40 13.02 20.83
N ASP A 458 -23.11 13.51 22.04
CA ASP A 458 -21.75 13.78 22.54
C ASP A 458 -21.27 12.65 23.48
N ARG A 459 -21.05 11.47 22.89
CA ARG A 459 -20.71 10.22 23.61
C ARG A 459 -19.33 9.67 23.19
N ALA A 460 -18.47 10.54 22.67
CA ALA A 460 -17.15 10.16 22.18
C ALA A 460 -16.21 9.68 23.27
N LEU A 461 -15.43 8.65 22.93
CA LEU A 461 -14.28 8.21 23.70
C LEU A 461 -13.06 8.19 22.78
N PRO A 462 -11.89 8.67 23.23
CA PRO A 462 -10.65 8.44 22.50
C PRO A 462 -10.30 6.94 22.50
N PRO A 463 -9.52 6.46 21.51
CA PRO A 463 -9.22 5.03 21.33
C PRO A 463 -8.78 4.29 22.60
N HIS A 464 -7.80 4.82 23.34
CA HIS A 464 -7.29 4.18 24.57
C HIS A 464 -8.39 4.00 25.65
N ARG A 465 -9.38 4.90 25.71
CA ARG A 465 -10.52 4.78 26.65
C ARG A 465 -11.53 3.72 26.20
N VAL A 466 -11.72 3.53 24.89
CA VAL A 466 -12.56 2.45 24.35
C VAL A 466 -12.00 1.09 24.77
N GLY A 467 -10.69 0.86 24.59
CA GLY A 467 -10.04 -0.38 25.01
C GLY A 467 -10.14 -0.62 26.51
N ARG A 468 -9.84 0.39 27.33
CA ARG A 468 -9.94 0.32 28.80
C ARG A 468 -11.35 -0.01 29.26
N LEU A 469 -12.36 0.67 28.72
CA LEU A 469 -13.76 0.43 29.04
C LEU A 469 -14.21 -0.99 28.66
N ALA A 470 -13.72 -1.53 27.55
CA ALA A 470 -14.08 -2.87 27.09
C ALA A 470 -13.64 -3.98 28.05
N VAL A 471 -12.60 -3.75 28.86
CA VAL A 471 -12.08 -4.74 29.83
C VAL A 471 -12.26 -4.36 31.30
N HIS A 472 -12.68 -3.12 31.58
CA HIS A 472 -12.88 -2.62 32.95
C HIS A 472 -13.80 -3.53 33.77
N GLY A 473 -13.38 -3.85 35.00
CA GLY A 473 -14.09 -4.78 35.89
C GLY A 473 -14.13 -6.25 35.43
N LEU A 474 -13.60 -6.59 34.25
CA LEU A 474 -13.48 -7.97 33.76
C LEU A 474 -12.08 -8.54 33.96
N LEU A 475 -11.08 -7.66 33.91
CA LEU A 475 -9.65 -7.91 34.11
C LEU A 475 -9.12 -6.98 35.22
N PRO A 476 -7.91 -7.23 35.77
CA PRO A 476 -7.25 -6.30 36.68
C PRO A 476 -7.14 -4.89 36.08
N GLU A 477 -7.35 -3.85 36.90
CA GLU A 477 -7.37 -2.45 36.44
C GLU A 477 -6.03 -1.97 35.87
N ASP A 478 -4.93 -2.56 36.35
CA ASP A 478 -3.56 -2.31 35.91
C ASP A 478 -3.14 -3.12 34.68
N ALA A 479 -4.01 -3.98 34.14
CA ALA A 479 -3.73 -4.75 32.92
C ALA A 479 -3.32 -3.80 31.77
N PRO A 480 -2.14 -3.95 31.15
CA PRO A 480 -1.74 -3.16 29.99
C PRO A 480 -2.74 -3.26 28.84
N VAL A 481 -3.20 -2.11 28.34
CA VAL A 481 -4.09 -2.01 27.18
C VAL A 481 -3.38 -1.21 26.09
N THR A 482 -3.12 -1.85 24.96
CA THR A 482 -2.51 -1.24 23.78
C THR A 482 -3.53 -1.13 22.66
N MET A 483 -3.77 0.08 22.16
CA MET A 483 -4.52 0.31 20.92
C MET A 483 -3.55 0.54 19.78
N LEU A 484 -3.70 -0.20 18.69
CA LEU A 484 -2.84 -0.05 17.51
C LEU A 484 -3.63 0.06 16.21
N ASP A 485 -3.04 0.75 15.25
CA ASP A 485 -3.59 0.98 13.94
C ASP A 485 -2.56 0.59 12.85
N THR A 486 -2.85 -0.51 12.16
CA THR A 486 -2.21 -0.92 10.90
C THR A 486 -3.26 -1.09 9.79
N ALA A 487 -4.35 -0.31 9.85
CA ALA A 487 -5.52 -0.45 9.01
C ALA A 487 -6.13 -1.87 9.07
N CYS A 488 -6.41 -2.46 7.92
CA CYS A 488 -7.14 -3.71 7.77
C CYS A 488 -6.43 -4.95 8.35
N SER A 489 -5.15 -4.84 8.72
CA SER A 489 -4.35 -5.90 9.34
C SER A 489 -4.24 -5.82 10.87
N SER A 490 -4.85 -4.80 11.49
CA SER A 490 -4.60 -4.44 12.91
C SER A 490 -4.86 -5.56 13.91
N SER A 491 -5.97 -6.30 13.76
CA SER A 491 -6.25 -7.42 14.67
C SER A 491 -5.28 -8.60 14.55
N LEU A 492 -4.57 -8.76 13.41
CA LEU A 492 -3.50 -9.76 13.31
C LEU A 492 -2.21 -9.29 13.98
N TYR A 493 -1.88 -7.99 13.86
CA TYR A 493 -0.79 -7.38 14.64
C TYR A 493 -1.07 -7.45 16.14
N ALA A 494 -2.33 -7.27 16.57
CA ALA A 494 -2.72 -7.42 17.96
C ALA A 494 -2.46 -8.84 18.49
N ILE A 495 -2.77 -9.86 17.70
CA ILE A 495 -2.49 -11.26 18.05
C ILE A 495 -0.98 -11.52 18.12
N ASP A 496 -0.18 -11.00 17.18
CA ASP A 496 1.29 -11.12 17.21
C ASP A 496 1.91 -10.51 18.48
N LEU A 497 1.46 -9.32 18.90
CA LEU A 497 1.90 -8.72 20.16
C LEU A 497 1.45 -9.52 21.38
N GLY A 498 0.23 -10.05 21.38
CA GLY A 498 -0.24 -10.94 22.44
C GLY A 498 0.57 -12.22 22.56
N VAL A 499 0.93 -12.84 21.43
CA VAL A 499 1.83 -14.00 21.41
C VAL A 499 3.17 -13.63 22.02
N ARG A 500 3.75 -12.48 21.64
CA ARG A 500 5.04 -12.03 22.19
C ARG A 500 4.99 -11.75 23.68
N ALA A 501 3.93 -11.13 24.19
CA ALA A 501 3.77 -10.89 25.62
C ALA A 501 3.76 -12.20 26.42
N LEU A 502 3.11 -13.24 25.89
CA LEU A 502 3.11 -14.58 26.49
C LEU A 502 4.50 -15.24 26.42
N MET A 503 5.16 -15.16 25.26
CA MET A 503 6.49 -15.76 25.05
C MET A 503 7.59 -15.05 25.85
N ALA A 504 7.49 -13.74 26.03
CA ALA A 504 8.39 -12.95 26.87
C ALA A 504 8.13 -13.17 28.37
N GLY A 505 7.07 -13.91 28.72
CA GLY A 505 6.64 -14.10 30.09
C GLY A 505 6.22 -12.79 30.74
N GLU A 506 5.74 -11.80 29.98
CA GLU A 506 5.19 -10.53 30.48
C GLU A 506 3.70 -10.67 30.84
N ALA A 507 3.00 -11.58 30.16
CA ALA A 507 1.63 -11.94 30.42
C ALA A 507 1.46 -13.46 30.51
N ASP A 508 0.50 -13.89 31.31
CA ASP A 508 0.06 -15.29 31.41
C ASP A 508 -1.18 -15.53 30.53
N ILE A 509 -1.95 -14.47 30.27
CA ILE A 509 -3.13 -14.45 29.42
C ILE A 509 -3.11 -13.21 28.53
N ALA A 510 -3.24 -13.38 27.21
CA ALA A 510 -3.38 -12.25 26.29
C ALA A 510 -4.79 -12.19 25.70
N VAL A 511 -5.38 -10.99 25.69
CA VAL A 511 -6.70 -10.70 25.11
C VAL A 511 -6.51 -9.84 23.87
N CYS A 512 -6.71 -10.42 22.70
CA CYS A 512 -6.34 -9.81 21.42
C CYS A 512 -7.55 -9.66 20.52
N GLY A 513 -7.72 -8.50 19.88
CA GLY A 513 -8.92 -8.28 19.06
C GLY A 513 -8.87 -7.06 18.19
N GLY A 514 -10.05 -6.61 17.77
CA GLY A 514 -10.24 -5.34 17.08
C GLY A 514 -11.70 -4.94 16.98
N ALA A 515 -11.97 -3.67 16.71
CA ALA A 515 -13.32 -3.14 16.55
C ALA A 515 -13.37 -2.04 15.49
N PHE A 516 -14.53 -1.90 14.83
CA PHE A 516 -14.80 -0.88 13.82
C PHE A 516 -16.31 -0.61 13.71
N ALA A 517 -16.69 0.66 13.65
CA ALA A 517 -18.04 1.12 13.35
C ALA A 517 -17.99 2.11 12.19
N LEU A 518 -18.76 1.87 11.14
CA LEU A 518 -18.76 2.71 9.94
C LEU A 518 -19.39 4.08 10.23
N ALA A 519 -18.76 5.13 9.70
CA ALA A 519 -19.23 6.50 9.74
C ALA A 519 -19.38 7.10 8.31
N PRO A 520 -20.20 8.16 8.11
CA PRO A 520 -20.42 8.76 6.80
C PRO A 520 -19.16 9.20 6.04
N SER A 521 -18.22 9.86 6.72
CA SER A 521 -17.01 10.39 6.05
C SER A 521 -16.19 9.27 5.41
N GLY A 522 -16.04 8.12 6.08
CA GLY A 522 -15.33 6.97 5.55
C GLY A 522 -15.90 6.50 4.21
N SER A 523 -17.22 6.44 4.06
CA SER A 523 -17.86 6.10 2.76
C SER A 523 -17.69 7.19 1.70
N VAL A 524 -17.76 8.46 2.11
CA VAL A 524 -17.57 9.61 1.22
C VAL A 524 -16.15 9.63 0.66
N LEU A 525 -15.15 9.49 1.52
CA LEU A 525 -13.73 9.52 1.15
C LEU A 525 -13.34 8.28 0.35
N PHE A 526 -13.76 7.09 0.77
CA PHE A 526 -13.45 5.86 0.05
C PHE A 526 -14.09 5.81 -1.35
N SER A 527 -15.22 6.47 -1.55
CA SER A 527 -15.83 6.62 -2.88
C SER A 527 -14.93 7.38 -3.86
N LYS A 528 -14.02 8.23 -3.38
CA LYS A 528 -13.06 8.96 -4.24
C LYS A 528 -11.91 8.08 -4.72
N LEU A 529 -11.68 6.95 -4.07
CA LEU A 529 -10.79 5.89 -4.57
C LEU A 529 -11.48 5.00 -5.61
N HIS A 530 -12.78 5.18 -5.86
CA HIS A 530 -13.61 4.30 -6.69
C HIS A 530 -13.54 2.82 -6.27
N GLY A 531 -13.28 2.57 -4.99
CA GLY A 531 -13.08 1.23 -4.45
C GLY A 531 -14.34 0.58 -3.88
N LEU A 532 -15.44 1.32 -3.66
CA LEU A 532 -16.69 0.73 -3.17
C LEU A 532 -17.39 -0.06 -4.28
N SER A 533 -18.00 -1.20 -3.94
CA SER A 533 -18.83 -1.94 -4.90
C SER A 533 -19.95 -1.05 -5.42
N ARG A 534 -20.21 -1.10 -6.73
CA ARG A 534 -21.34 -0.39 -7.36
C ARG A 534 -22.64 -1.18 -7.27
N ARG A 535 -22.55 -2.49 -7.07
CA ARG A 535 -23.70 -3.40 -6.97
C ARG A 535 -24.36 -3.39 -5.59
N GLY A 536 -23.65 -2.89 -4.57
CA GLY A 536 -24.13 -2.95 -3.19
C GLY A 536 -23.98 -4.35 -2.58
N GLU A 537 -23.02 -5.13 -3.06
CA GLU A 537 -22.66 -6.45 -2.53
C GLU A 537 -21.18 -6.72 -2.80
N VAL A 538 -20.54 -7.57 -1.99
CA VAL A 538 -19.12 -7.94 -2.17
C VAL A 538 -19.01 -9.31 -2.85
N ARG A 539 -18.13 -9.44 -3.85
CA ARG A 539 -17.89 -10.67 -4.62
C ARG A 539 -16.40 -10.98 -4.69
N ALA A 540 -15.74 -11.07 -3.53
CA ALA A 540 -14.31 -11.34 -3.44
C ALA A 540 -13.92 -12.62 -4.20
N LEU A 541 -12.80 -12.55 -4.92
CA LEU A 541 -12.21 -13.63 -5.74
C LEU A 541 -13.03 -14.03 -7.00
N ASP A 542 -14.18 -13.40 -7.25
CA ASP A 542 -15.01 -13.69 -8.42
C ASP A 542 -14.71 -12.73 -9.60
N LYS A 543 -14.89 -13.20 -10.84
CA LYS A 543 -14.73 -12.37 -12.05
C LYS A 543 -15.59 -11.11 -12.09
N SER A 544 -16.68 -11.08 -11.32
CA SER A 544 -17.61 -9.96 -11.24
C SER A 544 -17.36 -9.03 -10.04
N ALA A 545 -16.27 -9.24 -9.29
CA ALA A 545 -15.78 -8.34 -8.27
C ALA A 545 -15.63 -6.90 -8.81
N ASP A 546 -16.21 -5.92 -8.12
CA ASP A 546 -16.22 -4.52 -8.54
C ASP A 546 -15.92 -3.53 -7.41
N GLY A 547 -15.61 -4.02 -6.22
CA GLY A 547 -15.28 -3.21 -5.06
C GLY A 547 -15.63 -3.87 -3.72
N VAL A 548 -15.31 -3.15 -2.65
CA VAL A 548 -15.57 -3.54 -1.26
C VAL A 548 -16.82 -2.84 -0.71
N LEU A 549 -17.38 -3.39 0.37
CA LEU A 549 -18.26 -2.66 1.28
C LEU A 549 -17.74 -2.85 2.71
N PHE A 550 -17.66 -1.75 3.45
CA PHE A 550 -17.31 -1.79 4.86
C PHE A 550 -18.47 -2.31 5.69
N SER A 551 -18.14 -2.82 6.86
CA SER A 551 -19.07 -3.47 7.76
C SER A 551 -18.71 -3.13 9.19
N ASP A 552 -19.70 -2.92 10.04
CA ASP A 552 -19.48 -2.85 11.48
C ASP A 552 -18.91 -4.18 12.00
N GLY A 553 -18.15 -4.14 13.09
CA GLY A 553 -17.84 -5.37 13.80
C GLY A 553 -16.77 -5.25 14.87
N ALA A 554 -16.79 -6.20 15.80
CA ALA A 554 -15.74 -6.43 16.77
C ALA A 554 -15.48 -7.93 16.92
N GLY A 555 -14.26 -8.28 17.33
CA GLY A 555 -13.89 -9.65 17.64
C GLY A 555 -12.72 -9.70 18.61
N VAL A 556 -12.68 -10.76 19.42
CA VAL A 556 -11.66 -11.00 20.45
C VAL A 556 -11.32 -12.50 20.48
N VAL A 557 -10.05 -12.79 20.65
CA VAL A 557 -9.53 -14.12 21.01
C VAL A 557 -8.71 -14.01 22.29
N VAL A 558 -8.76 -15.05 23.11
CA VAL A 558 -7.94 -15.19 24.32
C VAL A 558 -6.85 -16.21 24.06
N LEU A 559 -5.61 -15.84 24.36
CA LEU A 559 -4.41 -16.62 24.11
C LEU A 559 -3.76 -17.03 25.42
N LYS A 560 -3.23 -18.25 25.45
CA LYS A 560 -2.37 -18.78 26.50
C LYS A 560 -1.25 -19.60 25.89
N ARG A 561 -0.20 -19.85 26.66
CA ARG A 561 0.73 -20.94 26.34
C ARG A 561 0.01 -22.30 26.46
N LEU A 562 0.36 -23.27 25.62
CA LEU A 562 -0.30 -24.58 25.57
C LEU A 562 -0.19 -25.31 26.91
N SER A 563 0.98 -25.31 27.54
CA SER A 563 1.18 -25.94 28.85
C SER A 563 0.21 -25.38 29.89
N ARG A 564 0.05 -24.05 29.93
CA ARG A 564 -0.88 -23.35 30.81
C ARG A 564 -2.32 -23.70 30.49
N ALA A 565 -2.72 -23.66 29.22
CA ALA A 565 -4.07 -24.02 28.79
C ALA A 565 -4.44 -25.46 29.20
N LEU A 566 -3.51 -26.40 29.03
CA LEU A 566 -3.72 -27.80 29.43
C LEU A 566 -3.80 -27.97 30.95
N ALA A 567 -2.95 -27.27 31.71
CA ALA A 567 -2.98 -27.27 33.17
C ALA A 567 -4.29 -26.71 33.74
N ASP A 568 -4.80 -25.67 33.10
CA ASP A 568 -6.05 -25.00 33.45
C ASP A 568 -7.30 -25.79 33.02
N GLY A 569 -7.14 -26.80 32.18
CA GLY A 569 -8.24 -27.55 31.57
C GLY A 569 -9.02 -26.75 30.53
N ASP A 570 -8.41 -25.71 29.97
CA ASP A 570 -9.02 -24.89 28.92
C ASP A 570 -9.15 -25.67 27.62
N ARG A 571 -10.17 -25.31 26.82
CA ARG A 571 -10.32 -25.85 25.49
C ARG A 571 -9.35 -25.20 24.51
N VAL A 572 -8.47 -25.99 23.89
CA VAL A 572 -7.63 -25.52 22.79
C VAL A 572 -8.44 -25.47 21.49
N HIS A 573 -8.68 -24.27 20.97
CA HIS A 573 -9.38 -24.06 19.69
C HIS A 573 -8.45 -24.14 18.48
N GLY A 574 -7.18 -23.77 18.65
CA GLY A 574 -6.16 -23.79 17.61
C GLY A 574 -4.82 -23.27 18.14
N VAL A 575 -3.76 -23.54 17.39
CA VAL A 575 -2.37 -23.19 17.72
C VAL A 575 -1.90 -22.11 16.75
N VAL A 576 -1.39 -20.99 17.26
CA VAL A 576 -0.80 -19.92 16.44
C VAL A 576 0.63 -20.31 16.10
N SER A 577 0.85 -20.81 14.89
CA SER A 577 2.12 -21.42 14.47
C SER A 577 3.16 -20.42 13.96
N GLY A 578 2.73 -19.26 13.44
CA GLY A 578 3.65 -18.23 12.97
C GLY A 578 2.92 -17.04 12.38
N ILE A 579 3.50 -15.84 12.54
CA ILE A 579 2.95 -14.59 11.98
C ILE A 579 4.03 -13.82 11.26
N GLY A 580 3.84 -13.60 9.96
CA GLY A 580 4.73 -12.78 9.16
C GLY A 580 4.16 -11.39 8.97
N LEU A 581 4.98 -10.38 9.27
CA LEU A 581 4.63 -8.96 9.17
C LEU A 581 5.52 -8.29 8.13
N SER A 582 4.99 -7.36 7.34
CA SER A 582 5.79 -6.58 6.40
C SER A 582 5.13 -5.25 6.03
N ALA A 583 5.92 -4.41 5.36
CA ALA A 583 5.48 -3.22 4.68
C ALA A 583 5.74 -3.36 3.18
N ASP A 584 4.87 -2.79 2.34
CA ASP A 584 5.02 -2.82 0.87
C ASP A 584 6.28 -2.07 0.39
N GLY A 585 6.80 -1.14 1.20
CA GLY A 585 7.87 -0.24 0.79
C GLY A 585 7.42 0.71 -0.32
N LYS A 586 8.34 1.05 -1.22
CA LYS A 586 8.07 2.06 -2.25
C LYS A 586 7.20 1.47 -3.38
N GLY A 587 6.09 2.15 -3.64
CA GLY A 587 5.08 1.71 -4.61
C GLY A 587 4.59 2.80 -5.57
N LYS A 588 3.55 2.49 -6.36
CA LYS A 588 2.93 3.42 -7.32
C LYS A 588 2.19 4.56 -6.64
N ALA A 589 1.48 4.24 -5.56
CA ALA A 589 0.74 5.15 -4.69
C ALA A 589 0.58 4.48 -3.33
N ILE A 590 0.27 5.23 -2.28
CA ILE A 590 0.19 4.67 -0.92
C ILE A 590 -1.03 3.74 -0.70
N TYR A 591 -2.06 3.90 -1.52
CA TYR A 591 -3.28 3.07 -1.51
C TYR A 591 -3.20 1.91 -2.50
N ALA A 592 -2.14 1.84 -3.33
CA ALA A 592 -1.99 0.78 -4.31
C ALA A 592 -1.34 -0.46 -3.65
N PRO A 593 -1.97 -1.64 -3.72
CA PRO A 593 -1.42 -2.84 -3.11
C PRO A 593 -0.14 -3.32 -3.84
N SER A 594 0.77 -3.97 -3.12
CA SER A 594 1.97 -4.60 -3.67
C SER A 594 2.01 -6.11 -3.42
N SER A 595 2.02 -6.90 -4.50
CA SER A 595 2.17 -8.37 -4.38
C SER A 595 3.49 -8.77 -3.70
N GLY A 596 4.56 -7.98 -3.86
CA GLY A 596 5.86 -8.26 -3.26
C GLY A 596 5.90 -8.06 -1.75
N GLY A 597 5.19 -7.05 -1.23
CA GLY A 597 5.05 -6.85 0.23
C GLY A 597 4.21 -7.95 0.87
N GLN A 598 3.11 -8.33 0.21
CA GLN A 598 2.24 -9.42 0.64
C GLN A 598 2.95 -10.78 0.62
N GLU A 599 3.70 -11.08 -0.44
CA GLU A 599 4.54 -12.28 -0.54
C GLU A 599 5.58 -12.33 0.58
N LEU A 600 6.23 -11.20 0.91
CA LEU A 600 7.19 -11.12 2.01
C LEU A 600 6.55 -11.46 3.37
N ALA A 601 5.31 -11.02 3.61
CA ALA A 601 4.57 -11.41 4.82
C ALA A 601 4.31 -12.92 4.86
N VAL A 602 3.92 -13.53 3.74
CA VAL A 602 3.71 -15.00 3.66
C VAL A 602 5.02 -15.75 3.92
N GLN A 603 6.11 -15.34 3.27
CA GLN A 603 7.42 -15.96 3.44
C GLN A 603 7.91 -15.87 4.89
N ARG A 604 7.73 -14.72 5.55
CA ARG A 604 8.07 -14.54 6.97
C ARG A 604 7.24 -15.44 7.89
N ALA A 605 5.95 -15.61 7.60
CA ALA A 605 5.08 -16.47 8.39
C ALA A 605 5.52 -17.95 8.28
N LEU A 606 5.77 -18.42 7.05
CA LEU A 606 6.26 -19.78 6.79
C LEU A 606 7.61 -20.01 7.46
N ALA A 607 8.56 -19.08 7.29
CA ALA A 607 9.89 -19.15 7.91
C ALA A 607 9.81 -19.25 9.43
N LYS A 608 8.98 -18.43 10.09
CA LYS A 608 8.76 -18.51 11.54
C LYS A 608 8.13 -19.83 11.96
N SER A 609 7.11 -20.31 11.24
CA SER A 609 6.49 -21.59 11.60
C SER A 609 7.38 -22.81 11.37
N GLY A 610 8.35 -22.73 10.45
CA GLY A 610 9.08 -23.89 9.94
C GLY A 610 8.27 -24.77 8.99
N LEU A 611 7.03 -24.39 8.65
CA LEU A 611 6.18 -25.12 7.69
C LEU A 611 6.62 -24.85 6.26
N ARG A 612 6.47 -25.87 5.41
CA ARG A 612 6.58 -25.72 3.95
C ARG A 612 5.25 -25.27 3.36
N ALA A 613 5.31 -24.56 2.24
CA ALA A 613 4.14 -24.13 1.47
C ALA A 613 3.08 -25.24 1.27
N GLY A 614 3.50 -26.45 0.88
CA GLY A 614 2.60 -27.59 0.64
C GLY A 614 1.99 -28.23 1.90
N GLU A 615 2.26 -27.68 3.08
CA GLU A 615 1.69 -28.13 4.36
C GLU A 615 0.49 -27.27 4.80
N VAL A 616 0.27 -26.12 4.15
CA VAL A 616 -0.93 -25.28 4.33
C VAL A 616 -2.06 -25.82 3.46
N ASP A 617 -3.23 -26.06 4.04
CA ASP A 617 -4.39 -26.63 3.33
C ASP A 617 -5.32 -25.54 2.77
N TRP A 618 -5.38 -24.39 3.46
CA TRP A 618 -6.36 -23.35 3.19
C TRP A 618 -5.82 -21.96 3.54
N VAL A 619 -6.17 -20.95 2.75
CA VAL A 619 -5.93 -19.54 3.02
C VAL A 619 -7.27 -18.81 3.06
N ILE A 620 -7.57 -18.17 4.18
CA ILE A 620 -8.57 -17.11 4.25
C ILE A 620 -7.86 -15.82 3.84
N ALA A 621 -8.04 -15.47 2.57
CA ALA A 621 -7.47 -14.30 1.93
C ALA A 621 -8.03 -12.99 2.53
N HIS A 622 -7.25 -11.92 2.39
CA HIS A 622 -7.73 -10.58 2.66
C HIS A 622 -8.82 -10.18 1.66
N ALA A 623 -8.76 -10.63 0.42
CA ALA A 623 -9.62 -10.37 -0.74
C ALA A 623 -10.94 -9.66 -0.40
N THR A 624 -10.99 -8.38 -0.74
CA THR A 624 -12.08 -7.46 -0.39
C THR A 624 -13.11 -7.33 -1.50
N GLY A 625 -12.88 -7.97 -2.66
CA GLY A 625 -13.68 -7.77 -3.87
C GLY A 625 -13.22 -6.57 -4.69
N THR A 626 -12.09 -5.95 -4.34
CA THR A 626 -11.44 -4.95 -5.18
C THR A 626 -10.57 -5.65 -6.22
N PRO A 627 -10.76 -5.42 -7.55
CA PRO A 627 -10.02 -6.18 -8.56
C PRO A 627 -8.49 -6.11 -8.42
N ALA A 628 -7.95 -4.92 -8.16
CA ALA A 628 -6.50 -4.72 -7.99
C ALA A 628 -5.96 -5.35 -6.70
N GLY A 629 -6.73 -5.32 -5.61
CA GLY A 629 -6.35 -5.95 -4.33
C GLY A 629 -6.37 -7.46 -4.43
N ASP A 630 -7.47 -8.02 -4.94
CA ASP A 630 -7.64 -9.45 -5.13
C ASP A 630 -6.57 -10.01 -6.12
N GLU A 631 -6.22 -9.28 -7.19
CA GLU A 631 -5.13 -9.64 -8.12
C GLU A 631 -3.75 -9.64 -7.46
N ALA A 632 -3.41 -8.60 -6.69
CA ALA A 632 -2.14 -8.50 -6.00
C ALA A 632 -1.97 -9.64 -4.98
N GLU A 633 -3.01 -9.93 -4.21
CA GLU A 633 -3.00 -11.02 -3.23
C GLU A 633 -2.90 -12.38 -3.89
N PHE A 634 -3.72 -12.66 -4.91
CA PHE A 634 -3.66 -13.95 -5.58
C PHE A 634 -2.30 -14.18 -6.25
N THR A 635 -1.68 -13.11 -6.76
CA THR A 635 -0.32 -13.15 -7.33
C THR A 635 0.72 -13.48 -6.25
N GLY A 636 0.67 -12.81 -5.10
CA GLY A 636 1.57 -13.06 -3.98
C GLY A 636 1.42 -14.48 -3.42
N LEU A 637 0.18 -14.95 -3.23
CA LEU A 637 -0.12 -16.31 -2.79
C LEU A 637 0.36 -17.36 -3.80
N ARG A 638 0.16 -17.14 -5.10
CA ARG A 638 0.62 -18.06 -6.15
C ARG A 638 2.14 -18.23 -6.13
N SER A 639 2.88 -17.15 -5.89
CA SER A 639 4.34 -17.20 -5.74
C SER A 639 4.75 -17.98 -4.50
N ALA A 640 4.17 -17.63 -3.35
CA ALA A 640 4.58 -18.19 -2.06
C ALA A 640 4.13 -19.64 -1.80
N TYR A 641 2.98 -20.05 -2.35
CA TYR A 641 2.37 -21.37 -2.12
C TYR A 641 2.51 -22.36 -3.29
N ALA A 642 3.39 -22.07 -4.25
CA ALA A 642 3.60 -22.95 -5.40
C ALA A 642 3.94 -24.39 -4.96
N GLY A 643 3.21 -25.37 -5.49
CA GLY A 643 3.41 -26.77 -5.16
C GLY A 643 2.44 -27.71 -5.88
N GLU A 644 2.48 -29.00 -5.54
CA GLU A 644 1.64 -30.02 -6.18
C GLU A 644 0.27 -30.19 -5.51
N ARG A 645 0.15 -29.87 -4.22
CA ARG A 645 -1.07 -30.09 -3.44
C ARG A 645 -2.01 -28.88 -3.56
N PRO A 646 -3.32 -29.10 -3.80
CA PRO A 646 -4.28 -28.01 -3.83
C PRO A 646 -4.33 -27.25 -2.50
N VAL A 647 -4.28 -25.93 -2.57
CA VAL A 647 -4.50 -25.02 -1.43
C VAL A 647 -5.81 -24.29 -1.67
N GLN A 648 -6.75 -24.41 -0.75
CA GLN A 648 -8.03 -23.72 -0.85
C GLN A 648 -7.83 -22.21 -0.60
N VAL A 649 -8.57 -21.34 -1.28
CA VAL A 649 -8.53 -19.88 -1.06
C VAL A 649 -9.96 -19.35 -0.97
N THR A 650 -10.32 -18.74 0.14
CA THR A 650 -11.63 -18.11 0.36
C THR A 650 -11.48 -16.73 1.02
N SER A 651 -12.57 -15.97 1.09
CA SER A 651 -12.67 -14.74 1.87
C SER A 651 -14.09 -14.60 2.42
N ASN A 652 -14.20 -14.35 3.73
CA ASN A 652 -15.48 -14.09 4.39
C ASN A 652 -16.09 -12.72 4.04
N LYS A 653 -15.35 -11.83 3.38
CA LYS A 653 -15.79 -10.46 3.11
C LYS A 653 -16.92 -10.37 2.09
N SER A 654 -17.05 -11.38 1.22
CA SER A 654 -18.23 -11.52 0.34
C SER A 654 -19.53 -11.68 1.12
N LEU A 655 -19.46 -12.23 2.33
CA LEU A 655 -20.62 -12.51 3.18
C LEU A 655 -20.84 -11.37 4.18
N VAL A 656 -19.85 -11.08 5.02
CA VAL A 656 -20.01 -10.17 6.16
C VAL A 656 -19.50 -8.76 5.89
N GLY A 657 -19.01 -8.47 4.69
CA GLY A 657 -18.34 -7.22 4.36
C GLY A 657 -16.96 -7.10 5.02
N HIS A 658 -16.33 -5.94 4.87
CA HIS A 658 -15.05 -5.66 5.48
C HIS A 658 -15.21 -4.99 6.85
N THR A 659 -15.01 -5.76 7.92
CA THR A 659 -15.10 -5.29 9.32
C THR A 659 -13.91 -4.43 9.79
N GLY A 660 -13.27 -3.71 8.86
CA GLY A 660 -12.14 -2.82 9.12
C GLY A 660 -11.04 -3.47 9.95
N TRP A 661 -10.76 -2.89 11.11
CA TRP A 661 -9.71 -3.28 12.04
C TRP A 661 -9.96 -4.62 12.74
N ALA A 662 -11.21 -5.10 12.77
CA ALA A 662 -11.59 -6.42 13.28
C ALA A 662 -11.48 -7.54 12.22
N ALA A 663 -11.17 -7.24 10.96
CA ALA A 663 -11.27 -8.21 9.86
C ALA A 663 -10.35 -9.44 10.02
N GLY A 664 -9.16 -9.23 10.59
CA GLY A 664 -8.22 -10.31 10.89
C GLY A 664 -8.78 -11.29 11.91
N VAL A 665 -9.17 -10.81 13.09
CA VAL A 665 -9.72 -11.66 14.17
C VAL A 665 -11.03 -12.34 13.77
N VAL A 666 -11.92 -11.68 13.01
CA VAL A 666 -13.12 -12.34 12.46
C VAL A 666 -12.74 -13.51 11.54
N SER A 667 -11.67 -13.36 10.76
CA SER A 667 -11.16 -14.44 9.90
C SER A 667 -10.48 -15.55 10.69
N ILE A 668 -9.83 -15.23 11.82
CA ILE A 668 -9.32 -16.24 12.76
C ILE A 668 -10.46 -17.03 13.39
N ILE A 669 -11.53 -16.38 13.82
CA ILE A 669 -12.69 -17.08 14.39
C ILE A 669 -13.36 -17.98 13.34
N HIS A 670 -13.46 -17.53 12.08
CA HIS A 670 -13.88 -18.39 10.97
C HIS A 670 -12.99 -19.63 10.84
N ALA A 671 -11.66 -19.47 10.85
CA ALA A 671 -10.71 -20.57 10.78
C ALA A 671 -10.89 -21.57 11.95
N LEU A 672 -11.02 -21.07 13.18
CA LEU A 672 -11.21 -21.91 14.38
C LEU A 672 -12.53 -22.69 14.34
N LEU A 673 -13.61 -22.08 13.83
CA LEU A 673 -14.89 -22.76 13.64
C LEU A 673 -14.78 -23.84 12.55
N ALA A 674 -14.13 -23.56 11.43
CA ALA A 674 -13.88 -24.55 10.38
C ALA A 674 -13.05 -25.74 10.88
N LEU A 675 -12.01 -25.50 11.71
CA LEU A 675 -11.24 -26.56 12.37
C LEU A 675 -12.12 -27.41 13.28
N ARG A 676 -12.98 -26.78 14.09
CA ARG A 676 -13.93 -27.45 14.98
C ARG A 676 -14.91 -28.34 14.21
N HIS A 677 -15.46 -27.85 13.11
CA HIS A 677 -16.49 -28.55 12.33
C HIS A 677 -15.92 -29.49 11.26
N GLY A 678 -14.63 -29.40 10.95
CA GLY A 678 -13.98 -30.25 9.96
C GLY A 678 -14.44 -30.01 8.53
N VAL A 679 -14.75 -28.75 8.20
CA VAL A 679 -15.23 -28.33 6.88
C VAL A 679 -14.65 -26.96 6.54
N ILE A 680 -14.14 -26.80 5.32
CA ILE A 680 -13.82 -25.50 4.72
C ILE A 680 -15.09 -25.02 3.99
N PRO A 681 -15.70 -23.90 4.39
CA PRO A 681 -16.88 -23.38 3.70
C PRO A 681 -16.60 -23.01 2.24
N ALA A 682 -17.65 -23.05 1.42
CA ALA A 682 -17.57 -22.55 0.04
C ALA A 682 -17.32 -21.04 0.02
N GLN A 683 -16.72 -20.53 -1.07
CA GLN A 683 -16.62 -19.10 -1.29
C GLN A 683 -18.00 -18.52 -1.61
N TYR A 684 -18.52 -17.73 -0.67
CA TYR A 684 -19.83 -17.10 -0.84
C TYR A 684 -19.83 -16.14 -2.04
N ARG A 685 -20.89 -16.22 -2.86
CA ARG A 685 -21.10 -15.46 -4.11
C ARG A 685 -20.06 -15.71 -5.22
N PHE A 686 -19.39 -16.85 -5.19
CA PHE A 686 -18.48 -17.27 -6.24
C PHE A 686 -19.21 -17.96 -7.40
N THR A 687 -18.78 -17.67 -8.62
CA THR A 687 -19.23 -18.31 -9.87
C THR A 687 -18.03 -18.75 -10.68
N GLU A 688 -17.05 -17.86 -10.88
CA GLU A 688 -15.85 -18.15 -11.67
C GLU A 688 -14.71 -17.21 -11.28
N ALA A 689 -13.49 -17.74 -11.23
CA ALA A 689 -12.29 -16.93 -10.98
C ALA A 689 -11.95 -16.05 -12.20
N PRO A 690 -11.39 -14.84 -12.00
CA PRO A 690 -10.83 -14.05 -13.09
C PRO A 690 -9.67 -14.76 -13.81
N ALA A 691 -9.58 -14.62 -15.14
CA ALA A 691 -8.55 -15.27 -15.94
C ALA A 691 -7.09 -14.91 -15.54
N TYR A 692 -6.87 -13.69 -15.01
CA TYR A 692 -5.55 -13.21 -14.56
C TYR A 692 -5.08 -13.87 -13.25
N PHE A 693 -5.93 -14.64 -12.56
CA PHE A 693 -5.50 -15.49 -11.45
C PHE A 693 -4.69 -16.69 -11.95
N HIS A 694 -4.86 -17.10 -13.21
CA HIS A 694 -4.19 -18.25 -13.81
C HIS A 694 -4.42 -19.56 -13.04
N THR A 695 -5.65 -19.78 -12.55
CA THR A 695 -6.07 -20.96 -11.77
C THR A 695 -5.72 -22.29 -12.43
N ASP A 696 -5.70 -22.35 -13.77
CA ASP A 696 -5.37 -23.56 -14.53
C ASP A 696 -3.88 -23.98 -14.41
N THR A 697 -3.03 -23.10 -13.90
CA THR A 697 -1.57 -23.30 -13.83
C THR A 697 -1.01 -23.25 -12.41
N THR A 698 -1.88 -23.07 -11.42
CA THR A 698 -1.52 -23.04 -9.99
C THR A 698 -2.23 -24.14 -9.23
N ASN A 699 -1.76 -24.45 -8.03
CA ASN A 699 -2.43 -25.31 -7.07
C ASN A 699 -3.47 -24.57 -6.20
N LEU A 700 -3.60 -23.25 -6.34
CA LEU A 700 -4.63 -22.48 -5.63
C LEU A 700 -6.02 -22.77 -6.21
N THR A 701 -6.97 -23.14 -5.35
CA THR A 701 -8.35 -23.46 -5.73
C THR A 701 -9.34 -22.63 -4.92
N ILE A 702 -10.36 -22.06 -5.56
CA ILE A 702 -11.45 -21.36 -4.88
C ILE A 702 -12.67 -22.31 -4.83
N PRO A 703 -13.08 -22.79 -3.65
CA PRO A 703 -14.12 -23.80 -3.54
C PRO A 703 -15.52 -23.20 -3.79
N ALA A 704 -16.25 -23.74 -4.78
CA ALA A 704 -17.66 -23.39 -5.02
C ALA A 704 -18.65 -24.16 -4.12
N GLU A 705 -18.19 -25.27 -3.54
CA GLU A 705 -18.93 -26.12 -2.60
C GLU A 705 -18.08 -26.36 -1.34
N PRO A 706 -18.70 -26.66 -0.18
CA PRO A 706 -17.96 -26.94 1.04
C PRO A 706 -16.99 -28.13 0.85
N VAL A 707 -15.76 -28.00 1.34
CA VAL A 707 -14.72 -29.03 1.25
C VAL A 707 -14.59 -29.74 2.60
N ALA A 708 -14.76 -31.06 2.61
CA ALA A 708 -14.54 -31.86 3.81
C ALA A 708 -13.07 -31.76 4.27
N TRP A 709 -12.87 -31.46 5.55
CA TRP A 709 -11.55 -31.25 6.14
C TRP A 709 -11.40 -32.03 7.45
N PRO A 710 -11.44 -33.38 7.38
CA PRO A 710 -11.40 -34.24 8.57
C PRO A 710 -10.03 -34.21 9.24
N ALA A 711 -10.02 -34.31 10.57
CA ALA A 711 -8.81 -34.43 11.38
C ALA A 711 -8.00 -35.68 11.01
N ARG A 712 -6.67 -35.58 11.10
CA ARG A 712 -5.72 -36.66 10.77
C ARG A 712 -4.73 -36.86 11.91
N PRO A 713 -4.53 -38.09 12.41
CA PRO A 713 -3.58 -38.35 13.50
C PRO A 713 -2.13 -37.97 13.18
N GLU A 714 -1.73 -38.08 11.91
CA GLU A 714 -0.35 -37.92 11.45
C GLU A 714 -0.01 -36.52 10.93
N ARG A 715 -1.00 -35.61 10.81
CA ARG A 715 -0.80 -34.27 10.26
C ARG A 715 -1.86 -33.30 10.76
N ALA A 716 -1.41 -32.21 11.39
CA ALA A 716 -2.30 -31.09 11.74
C ALA A 716 -2.84 -30.39 10.49
N ARG A 717 -4.16 -30.22 10.44
CA ARG A 717 -4.84 -29.29 9.54
C ARG A 717 -4.30 -27.88 9.74
N THR A 718 -3.94 -27.23 8.65
CA THR A 718 -3.28 -25.92 8.68
C THR A 718 -4.00 -24.91 7.79
N VAL A 719 -4.35 -23.76 8.36
CA VAL A 719 -4.99 -22.64 7.65
C VAL A 719 -4.20 -21.35 7.88
N ALA A 720 -4.09 -20.55 6.83
CA ALA A 720 -3.54 -19.21 6.91
C ALA A 720 -4.63 -18.13 6.87
N VAL A 721 -4.37 -16.99 7.51
CA VAL A 721 -5.23 -15.80 7.47
C VAL A 721 -4.38 -14.60 7.04
N SER A 722 -4.78 -13.94 5.95
CA SER A 722 -4.14 -12.73 5.43
C SER A 722 -4.89 -11.47 5.85
N GLY A 723 -4.14 -10.42 6.19
CA GLY A 723 -4.65 -9.06 6.36
C GLY A 723 -3.70 -8.05 5.75
N PHE A 724 -4.19 -7.25 4.80
CA PHE A 724 -3.38 -6.25 4.09
C PHE A 724 -4.02 -4.87 4.25
N GLY A 725 -3.37 -4.02 5.05
CA GLY A 725 -3.86 -2.70 5.39
C GLY A 725 -3.44 -1.62 4.38
N PHE A 726 -4.23 -0.53 4.34
CA PHE A 726 -3.84 0.70 3.66
C PHE A 726 -2.47 1.20 4.12
N GLY A 727 -1.69 1.76 3.20
CA GLY A 727 -0.28 2.07 3.48
C GLY A 727 0.66 0.88 3.28
N GLY A 728 0.14 -0.28 2.91
CA GLY A 728 0.92 -1.48 2.63
C GLY A 728 1.36 -2.20 3.91
N THR A 729 0.54 -2.17 4.97
CA THR A 729 0.79 -2.88 6.24
C THR A 729 0.26 -4.31 6.20
N ASN A 730 1.14 -5.28 6.00
CA ASN A 730 0.75 -6.66 5.76
C ASN A 730 0.97 -7.54 6.98
N ALA A 731 0.05 -8.49 7.16
CA ALA A 731 0.16 -9.59 8.10
C ALA A 731 -0.34 -10.90 7.46
N HIS A 732 0.35 -12.00 7.74
CA HIS A 732 -0.07 -13.34 7.37
C HIS A 732 0.14 -14.28 8.56
N LEU A 733 -0.95 -14.86 9.08
CA LEU A 733 -0.95 -15.69 10.28
C LEU A 733 -1.23 -17.15 9.91
N LEU A 734 -0.42 -18.08 10.42
CA LEU A 734 -0.60 -19.52 10.28
C LEU A 734 -1.20 -20.11 11.56
N LEU A 735 -2.28 -20.87 11.39
CA LEU A 735 -3.04 -21.51 12.46
C LEU A 735 -3.14 -23.01 12.20
N GLN A 736 -2.83 -23.81 13.22
CA GLN A 736 -2.93 -25.28 13.18
C GLN A 736 -3.98 -25.79 14.16
N GLU A 737 -4.56 -26.96 13.89
CA GLU A 737 -5.23 -27.70 14.97
C GLU A 737 -4.20 -28.25 15.96
N HIS A 738 -4.61 -28.40 17.23
CA HIS A 738 -3.82 -29.13 18.21
C HIS A 738 -4.09 -30.63 18.08
N VAL A 739 -3.07 -31.41 17.73
CA VAL A 739 -3.12 -32.89 17.70
C VAL A 739 -2.26 -33.43 18.85
N PRO A 740 -2.85 -34.09 19.86
CA PRO A 740 -2.08 -34.66 20.96
C PRO A 740 -0.98 -35.61 20.48
N GLY A 741 0.24 -35.41 20.97
CA GLY A 741 1.41 -36.22 20.59
C GLY A 741 2.06 -35.82 19.26
N LEU A 742 1.49 -34.89 18.51
CA LEU A 742 2.15 -34.27 17.36
C LEU A 742 2.76 -32.94 17.79
N ARG A 743 4.06 -32.75 17.54
CA ARG A 743 4.70 -31.45 17.78
C ARG A 743 4.10 -30.43 16.80
N SER A 744 3.47 -29.39 17.33
CA SER A 744 3.01 -28.26 16.51
C SER A 744 4.21 -27.49 15.96
N ALA A 745 4.07 -27.02 14.73
CA ALA A 745 5.05 -26.12 14.14
C ALA A 745 4.91 -24.77 14.85
N PHE A 746 5.98 -24.29 15.47
CA PHE A 746 6.02 -23.04 16.24
C PHE A 746 7.44 -22.50 16.21
N GLY A 747 7.62 -21.24 15.84
CA GLY A 747 8.94 -20.60 15.82
C GLY A 747 8.85 -19.09 15.90
N TYR A 748 8.31 -18.63 17.02
CA TYR A 748 8.77 -17.38 17.58
C TYR A 748 10.17 -17.66 18.11
N GLY A 749 11.20 -17.09 17.46
CA GLY A 749 12.59 -17.35 17.82
C GLY A 749 12.89 -16.98 19.28
N GLU A 750 14.01 -17.49 19.80
CA GLU A 750 14.47 -17.12 21.15
C GLU A 750 14.59 -15.59 21.28
N ARG A 751 13.96 -15.06 22.33
CA ARG A 751 14.12 -13.64 22.71
C ARG A 751 15.60 -13.38 22.92
N ARG A 752 16.10 -12.28 22.36
CA ARG A 752 17.48 -11.80 22.55
C ARG A 752 17.48 -10.62 23.51
N PRO A 753 17.51 -10.85 24.84
CA PRO A 753 17.56 -9.78 25.82
C PRO A 753 18.98 -9.19 25.82
N GLU A 754 19.24 -8.29 24.87
CA GLU A 754 20.42 -7.46 24.85
C GLU A 754 20.03 -5.99 24.95
N PRO A 755 20.91 -5.10 25.46
CA PRO A 755 20.60 -3.69 25.59
C PRO A 755 20.15 -3.07 24.27
N LEU A 756 19.02 -2.36 24.32
CA LEU A 756 18.59 -1.50 23.23
C LEU A 756 19.26 -0.14 23.36
N VAL A 757 19.67 0.42 22.24
CA VAL A 757 20.43 1.68 22.19
C VAL A 757 19.79 2.65 21.20
N LEU A 758 19.79 3.92 21.58
CA LEU A 758 19.46 5.03 20.71
C LEU A 758 20.69 5.38 19.87
N VAL A 759 20.57 5.32 18.54
CA VAL A 759 21.67 5.59 17.61
C VAL A 759 21.49 6.88 16.80
N GLY A 760 20.30 7.47 16.86
CA GLY A 760 20.01 8.73 16.19
C GLY A 760 18.69 9.33 16.63
N TRP A 761 18.56 10.64 16.52
CA TRP A 761 17.29 11.33 16.74
C TRP A 761 17.15 12.52 15.80
N SER A 762 15.93 13.00 15.63
CA SER A 762 15.60 14.24 14.92
C SER A 762 14.26 14.76 15.42
N ALA A 763 14.00 16.05 15.19
CA ALA A 763 12.72 16.65 15.54
C ALA A 763 12.28 17.71 14.52
N HIS A 764 10.96 17.89 14.46
CA HIS A 764 10.31 18.95 13.71
C HIS A 764 9.31 19.66 14.62
N LEU A 765 9.72 20.80 15.16
CA LEU A 765 8.97 21.60 16.13
C LEU A 765 8.69 23.00 15.56
N PRO A 766 7.54 23.62 15.88
CA PRO A 766 7.25 24.99 15.47
C PRO A 766 8.35 25.96 15.94
N GLY A 767 8.84 26.81 15.04
CA GLY A 767 9.91 27.77 15.34
C GLY A 767 11.33 27.20 15.41
N CYS A 768 11.51 25.88 15.22
CA CYS A 768 12.83 25.24 15.20
C CYS A 768 13.25 24.86 13.76
N GLU A 769 14.19 25.61 13.19
CA GLU A 769 14.68 25.39 11.83
C GLU A 769 15.66 24.22 11.70
N ASP A 770 16.43 23.96 12.76
CA ASP A 770 17.50 22.97 12.78
C ASP A 770 17.64 22.28 14.15
N GLU A 771 18.55 21.30 14.22
CA GLU A 771 18.86 20.55 15.44
C GLU A 771 19.36 21.47 16.57
N ALA A 772 20.21 22.46 16.25
CA ALA A 772 20.74 23.41 17.23
C ALA A 772 19.62 24.25 17.89
N ALA A 773 18.54 24.58 17.17
CA ALA A 773 17.38 25.24 17.74
C ALA A 773 16.63 24.35 18.73
N VAL A 774 16.49 23.05 18.43
CA VAL A 774 15.89 22.07 19.34
C VAL A 774 16.75 21.87 20.58
N GLU A 775 18.08 21.81 20.44
CA GLU A 775 18.99 21.72 21.58
C GLU A 775 18.92 22.96 22.48
N ARG A 776 18.87 24.17 21.90
CA ARG A 776 18.68 25.42 22.68
C ARG A 776 17.35 25.39 23.41
N TRP A 777 16.27 25.00 22.74
CA TRP A 777 14.96 24.84 23.37
C TRP A 777 15.03 23.87 24.57
N ALA A 778 15.64 22.70 24.39
CA ALA A 778 15.75 21.69 25.44
C ALA A 778 16.60 22.16 26.64
N ARG A 779 17.70 22.88 26.39
CA ARG A 779 18.63 23.36 27.44
C ARG A 779 18.12 24.61 28.16
N GLU A 780 17.58 25.57 27.41
CA GLU A 780 17.23 26.90 27.92
C GLU A 780 15.73 27.05 28.24
N ARG A 781 14.89 26.09 27.83
CA ARG A 781 13.42 26.09 28.00
C ARG A 781 12.73 27.34 27.45
N VAL A 782 13.18 27.80 26.29
CA VAL A 782 12.56 28.92 25.56
C VAL A 782 11.15 28.53 25.11
N ALA A 783 10.19 29.45 25.12
CA ALA A 783 8.85 29.18 24.63
C ALA A 783 8.83 29.00 23.11
N LEU A 784 8.22 27.92 22.61
CA LEU A 784 7.98 27.69 21.18
C LEU A 784 6.51 28.03 20.83
N PRO A 785 6.21 28.39 19.57
CA PRO A 785 4.84 28.45 19.09
C PRO A 785 4.11 27.11 19.28
N ALA A 786 2.82 27.15 19.59
CA ALA A 786 2.02 25.95 19.81
C ALA A 786 1.68 25.17 18.52
N SER A 787 1.88 25.77 17.33
CA SER A 787 1.51 25.20 16.04
C SER A 787 2.36 25.79 14.90
N PHE A 788 2.43 25.09 13.78
CA PHE A 788 2.98 25.59 12.51
C PHE A 788 2.05 26.57 11.77
N GLY A 789 0.88 26.85 12.34
CA GLY A 789 -0.15 27.73 11.77
C GLY A 789 -1.40 26.97 11.31
N GLU A 790 -2.41 27.73 10.87
CA GLU A 790 -3.65 27.15 10.35
C GLU A 790 -3.38 26.27 9.13
N VAL A 791 -2.52 26.75 8.22
CA VAL A 791 -2.02 26.01 7.07
C VAL A 791 -0.60 25.56 7.37
N TYR A 792 -0.38 24.25 7.37
CA TYR A 792 0.97 23.69 7.53
C TYR A 792 1.84 24.08 6.34
N PRO A 793 3.06 24.61 6.53
CA PRO A 793 3.95 24.97 5.43
C PRO A 793 4.64 23.71 4.88
N PRO A 794 4.21 23.14 3.74
CA PRO A 794 4.83 21.93 3.24
C PRO A 794 6.26 22.23 2.77
N PRO A 795 7.21 21.29 2.92
CA PRO A 795 8.53 21.44 2.33
C PRO A 795 8.43 21.65 0.81
N PRO A 796 9.37 22.40 0.20
CA PRO A 796 9.37 22.60 -1.25
C PRO A 796 9.52 21.26 -1.98
N PHE A 797 9.00 21.18 -3.21
CA PHE A 797 8.97 19.94 -4.01
C PHE A 797 10.35 19.25 -4.15
N GLN A 798 11.44 20.03 -4.15
CA GLN A 798 12.80 19.51 -4.21
C GLN A 798 13.17 18.65 -2.99
N LYS A 799 12.60 18.96 -1.82
CA LYS A 799 12.76 18.20 -0.57
C LYS A 799 11.70 17.11 -0.44
N LEU A 800 10.45 17.48 -0.66
CA LEU A 800 9.31 16.56 -0.61
C LEU A 800 8.87 16.23 -2.04
N ARG A 801 9.37 15.10 -2.58
CA ARG A 801 9.11 14.65 -3.96
C ARG A 801 7.69 14.09 -4.14
N MET A 802 6.69 14.84 -3.69
CA MET A 802 5.27 14.51 -3.77
C MET A 802 4.52 15.53 -4.64
N PRO A 803 3.59 15.11 -5.51
CA PRO A 803 2.77 16.04 -6.28
C PRO A 803 2.00 17.02 -5.37
N ALA A 804 1.83 18.26 -5.81
CA ALA A 804 1.15 19.28 -5.01
C ALA A 804 -0.29 18.92 -4.61
N SER A 805 -0.99 18.12 -5.43
CA SER A 805 -2.31 17.57 -5.08
C SER A 805 -2.24 16.61 -3.90
N ALA A 806 -1.31 15.66 -3.93
CA ALA A 806 -1.10 14.70 -2.86
C ALA A 806 -0.69 15.40 -1.56
N VAL A 807 0.23 16.38 -1.64
CA VAL A 807 0.65 17.17 -0.47
C VAL A 807 -0.53 17.89 0.19
N ARG A 808 -1.46 18.46 -0.60
CA ARG A 808 -2.66 19.14 -0.05
C ARG A 808 -3.65 18.19 0.62
N ALA A 809 -3.69 16.92 0.20
CA ALA A 809 -4.55 15.90 0.77
C ALA A 809 -3.91 15.19 1.98
N THR A 810 -2.58 15.30 2.13
CA THR A 810 -1.80 14.61 3.17
C THR A 810 -1.86 15.38 4.49
N ASP A 811 -2.21 14.70 5.58
CA ASP A 811 -2.21 15.31 6.92
C ASP A 811 -0.81 15.75 7.33
N ARG A 812 -0.75 16.85 8.08
CA ARG A 812 0.50 17.42 8.55
C ARG A 812 1.32 16.44 9.39
N ALA A 813 0.71 15.55 10.18
CA ALA A 813 1.44 14.52 10.94
C ALA A 813 2.27 13.61 10.02
N GLN A 814 1.72 13.25 8.87
CA GLN A 814 2.41 12.43 7.88
C GLN A 814 3.56 13.20 7.18
N LEU A 815 3.40 14.52 6.97
CA LEU A 815 4.45 15.36 6.41
C LEU A 815 5.59 15.63 7.41
N MET A 816 5.23 15.88 8.68
CA MET A 816 6.19 16.14 9.75
C MET A 816 7.12 14.95 9.96
N ILE A 817 6.60 13.73 9.91
CA ILE A 817 7.44 12.55 10.13
C ILE A 817 8.44 12.32 8.98
N VAL A 818 8.03 12.60 7.73
CA VAL A 818 8.94 12.58 6.57
C VAL A 818 10.05 13.61 6.74
N GLU A 819 9.73 14.81 7.20
CA GLU A 819 10.70 15.87 7.48
C GLU A 819 11.67 15.45 8.60
N CYS A 820 11.21 14.80 9.67
CA CYS A 820 12.09 14.23 10.69
C CYS A 820 13.09 13.21 10.10
N MET A 821 12.63 12.25 9.29
CA MET A 821 13.53 11.27 8.66
C MET A 821 14.56 11.96 7.74
N GLN A 822 14.18 13.02 7.02
CA GLN A 822 15.11 13.83 6.22
C GLN A 822 16.12 14.63 7.05
N ARG A 823 15.84 14.88 8.34
CA ARG A 823 16.74 15.57 9.28
C ARG A 823 17.62 14.62 10.09
N LEU A 824 17.27 13.33 10.15
CA LEU A 824 18.04 12.31 10.86
C LEU A 824 19.52 12.29 10.43
N ASP A 825 20.41 11.79 11.27
CA ASP A 825 21.82 11.68 10.92
C ASP A 825 22.03 10.87 9.59
N PRO A 826 22.86 11.35 8.65
CA PRO A 826 23.09 10.66 7.38
C PRO A 826 23.62 9.23 7.50
N ALA A 827 24.45 8.91 8.51
CA ALA A 827 24.98 7.57 8.71
C ALA A 827 23.87 6.62 9.20
N VAL A 828 23.00 7.09 10.09
CA VAL A 828 21.82 6.34 10.54
C VAL A 828 20.87 6.08 9.39
N ARG A 829 20.57 7.09 8.56
CA ARG A 829 19.76 6.89 7.34
C ARG A 829 20.39 5.87 6.40
N ALA A 830 21.69 5.93 6.19
CA ALA A 830 22.39 4.97 5.34
C ALA A 830 22.30 3.54 5.88
N ALA A 831 22.30 3.35 7.20
CA ALA A 831 22.07 2.05 7.82
C ALA A 831 20.64 1.55 7.61
N CYS A 832 19.62 2.40 7.74
CA CYS A 832 18.24 2.05 7.36
C CYS A 832 18.13 1.65 5.89
N ASP A 833 18.82 2.36 4.99
CA ASP A 833 18.83 2.07 3.55
C ASP A 833 19.50 0.71 3.22
N ARG A 834 20.57 0.35 3.92
CA ARG A 834 21.19 -0.99 3.79
C ARG A 834 20.29 -2.09 4.37
N ASN A 835 19.50 -1.77 5.39
CA ASN A 835 18.69 -2.72 6.14
C ASN A 835 17.19 -2.54 5.91
N ARG A 836 16.77 -2.18 4.68
CA ARG A 836 15.35 -1.89 4.36
C ARG A 836 14.39 -2.97 4.79
N ALA A 837 14.73 -4.24 4.58
CA ALA A 837 13.90 -5.37 4.98
C ALA A 837 13.77 -5.51 6.51
N GLY A 838 14.83 -5.17 7.25
CA GLY A 838 14.88 -5.21 8.72
C GLY A 838 14.60 -3.87 9.39
N THR A 839 14.15 -2.84 8.67
CA THR A 839 13.85 -1.53 9.28
C THR A 839 12.34 -1.39 9.49
N GLY A 840 11.91 -1.36 10.75
CA GLY A 840 10.52 -1.14 11.16
C GLY A 840 10.23 0.31 11.55
N VAL A 841 8.96 0.70 11.53
CA VAL A 841 8.50 2.05 11.90
C VAL A 841 7.36 1.96 12.93
N VAL A 842 7.53 2.53 14.11
CA VAL A 842 6.49 2.53 15.16
C VAL A 842 6.23 3.97 15.59
N VAL A 843 5.01 4.45 15.41
CA VAL A 843 4.65 5.86 15.65
C VAL A 843 3.56 5.95 16.71
N GLY A 844 3.87 6.65 17.81
CA GLY A 844 2.88 7.13 18.76
C GLY A 844 2.09 8.31 18.19
N HIS A 845 0.79 8.12 18.05
CA HIS A 845 -0.18 9.14 17.61
C HIS A 845 -1.43 9.04 18.48
N VAL A 846 -2.09 10.16 18.80
CA VAL A 846 -3.28 10.17 19.67
C VAL A 846 -4.50 10.60 18.88
N GLY A 847 -5.50 9.73 18.82
CA GLY A 847 -6.80 9.98 18.20
C GLY A 847 -6.74 10.36 16.72
N PRO A 848 -7.78 11.04 16.20
CA PRO A 848 -7.90 11.34 14.77
C PRO A 848 -6.89 12.40 14.35
N THR A 849 -6.44 12.29 13.10
CA THR A 849 -5.63 13.36 12.50
C THR A 849 -6.46 14.62 12.31
N ARG A 850 -5.79 15.74 12.00
CA ARG A 850 -6.51 16.99 11.74
C ARG A 850 -7.38 16.85 10.49
N ASN A 851 -6.86 16.25 9.43
CA ASN A 851 -7.60 16.04 8.19
C ASN A 851 -8.82 15.14 8.39
N ALA A 852 -8.77 14.16 9.28
CA ALA A 852 -9.94 13.32 9.57
C ALA A 852 -11.12 14.13 10.10
N ILE A 853 -10.87 15.03 11.06
CA ILE A 853 -11.89 15.95 11.57
C ILE A 853 -12.37 16.87 10.44
N LEU A 854 -11.47 17.51 9.71
CA LEU A 854 -11.83 18.47 8.66
C LEU A 854 -12.63 17.83 7.51
N TYR A 855 -12.31 16.60 7.11
CA TYR A 855 -13.08 15.86 6.12
C TYR A 855 -14.45 15.40 6.66
N ALA A 856 -14.55 15.05 7.94
CA ALA A 856 -15.85 14.87 8.58
C ALA A 856 -16.67 16.15 8.51
N LEU A 857 -16.12 17.32 8.87
CA LEU A 857 -16.83 18.60 8.74
C LEU A 857 -17.31 18.86 7.31
N ARG A 858 -16.48 18.57 6.29
CA ARG A 858 -16.88 18.66 4.86
C ARG A 858 -18.04 17.73 4.53
N ALA A 859 -18.00 16.49 4.98
CA ALA A 859 -19.02 15.50 4.65
C ALA A 859 -20.43 15.92 5.13
N TYR A 860 -20.53 16.59 6.29
CA TYR A 860 -21.81 17.01 6.88
C TYR A 860 -22.35 18.36 6.35
N GLN A 861 -21.62 19.09 5.50
CA GLN A 861 -21.98 20.45 5.06
C GLN A 861 -23.39 20.55 4.45
N ASP A 862 -23.73 19.63 3.55
CA ASP A 862 -25.02 19.65 2.86
C ASP A 862 -26.16 19.23 3.78
N GLU A 863 -25.89 18.30 4.69
CA GLU A 863 -26.88 17.81 5.65
C GLU A 863 -27.25 18.90 6.66
N LEU A 864 -26.26 19.61 7.20
CA LEU A 864 -26.46 20.77 8.07
C LEU A 864 -27.28 21.87 7.37
N LEU A 865 -26.94 22.19 6.12
CA LEU A 865 -27.71 23.15 5.32
C LEU A 865 -29.13 22.67 5.02
N ARG A 866 -29.32 21.37 4.73
CA ARG A 866 -30.62 20.77 4.45
C ARG A 866 -31.54 20.83 5.66
N GLU A 867 -31.03 20.53 6.85
CA GLU A 867 -31.80 20.62 8.08
C GLU A 867 -32.04 22.08 8.51
N ALA A 868 -31.10 23.00 8.28
CA ALA A 868 -31.28 24.42 8.57
C ALA A 868 -32.42 25.06 7.75
N ARG A 869 -32.66 24.59 6.52
CA ARG A 869 -33.81 25.04 5.70
C ARG A 869 -35.17 24.64 6.29
N GLN A 870 -35.19 23.64 7.17
CA GLN A 870 -36.41 23.10 7.79
C GLN A 870 -36.68 23.71 9.18
N ALA A 871 -35.79 24.59 9.66
CA ALA A 871 -35.97 25.36 10.88
C ALA A 871 -37.24 26.25 10.81
N ALA A 872 -37.82 26.55 11.97
CA ALA A 872 -38.89 27.53 12.11
C ALA A 872 -38.40 28.95 11.76
N GLU A 873 -37.17 29.29 12.15
CA GLU A 873 -36.48 30.51 11.71
C GLU A 873 -35.17 30.18 10.96
N PRO A 874 -35.22 29.92 9.64
CA PRO A 874 -34.05 29.41 8.90
C PRO A 874 -32.87 30.38 8.78
N GLU A 875 -33.10 31.70 8.71
CA GLU A 875 -32.07 32.64 8.25
C GLU A 875 -30.82 32.72 9.16
N PRO A 876 -30.93 32.75 10.50
CA PRO A 876 -29.76 32.71 11.38
C PRO A 876 -28.90 31.46 11.15
N LEU A 877 -29.52 30.28 11.12
CA LEU A 877 -28.83 29.00 10.94
C LEU A 877 -28.26 28.84 9.52
N LEU A 878 -29.00 29.26 8.48
CA LEU A 878 -28.51 29.26 7.11
C LEU A 878 -27.30 30.18 6.93
N THR A 879 -27.30 31.34 7.59
CA THR A 879 -26.17 32.27 7.56
C THR A 879 -24.96 31.65 8.29
N LEU A 880 -25.19 31.05 9.46
CA LEU A 880 -24.16 30.35 10.22
C LEU A 880 -23.51 29.24 9.39
N PHE A 881 -24.30 28.32 8.82
CA PHE A 881 -23.77 27.18 8.09
C PHE A 881 -23.13 27.54 6.74
N LYS A 882 -23.57 28.62 6.07
CA LYS A 882 -22.85 29.13 4.90
C LYS A 882 -21.43 29.59 5.27
N LYS A 883 -21.29 30.40 6.33
CA LYS A 883 -19.98 30.84 6.83
C LYS A 883 -19.14 29.67 7.32
N PHE A 884 -19.75 28.70 8.01
CA PHE A 884 -19.07 27.48 8.45
C PHE A 884 -18.52 26.69 7.27
N ASN A 885 -19.33 26.49 6.23
CA ASN A 885 -18.92 25.75 5.04
C ASN A 885 -17.80 26.46 4.29
N GLU A 886 -17.88 27.79 4.12
CA GLU A 886 -16.79 28.60 3.56
C GLU A 886 -15.49 28.41 4.36
N ARG A 887 -15.57 28.50 5.70
CA ARG A 887 -14.41 28.30 6.58
C ARG A 887 -13.80 26.90 6.45
N VAL A 888 -14.62 25.86 6.43
CA VAL A 888 -14.14 24.48 6.27
C VAL A 888 -13.48 24.30 4.89
N GLN A 889 -14.04 24.89 3.83
CA GLN A 889 -13.50 24.82 2.48
C GLN A 889 -12.18 25.60 2.30
N GLU A 890 -11.93 26.62 3.12
CA GLU A 890 -10.62 27.29 3.22
C GLU A 890 -9.56 26.38 3.88
N LEU A 891 -9.97 25.59 4.86
CA LEU A 891 -9.06 24.74 5.64
C LEU A 891 -8.72 23.42 4.96
N ILE A 892 -9.65 22.85 4.18
CA ILE A 892 -9.46 21.55 3.53
C ILE A 892 -10.09 21.49 2.13
N ALA A 893 -9.31 20.99 1.17
CA ALA A 893 -9.73 20.83 -0.21
C ALA A 893 -10.83 19.76 -0.35
N ALA A 894 -11.55 19.79 -1.47
CA ALA A 894 -12.48 18.73 -1.82
C ALA A 894 -11.78 17.36 -1.85
N PRO A 895 -12.47 16.29 -1.40
CA PRO A 895 -11.85 14.99 -1.29
C PRO A 895 -11.55 14.41 -2.67
N VAL A 896 -10.34 13.87 -2.81
CA VAL A 896 -9.80 13.18 -3.99
C VAL A 896 -9.27 11.81 -3.57
N GLU A 897 -8.70 11.04 -4.49
CA GLU A 897 -8.14 9.71 -4.21
C GLU A 897 -7.07 9.71 -3.10
N ASP A 898 -6.27 10.77 -2.99
CA ASP A 898 -5.25 10.92 -1.94
C ASP A 898 -5.84 11.31 -0.56
N SER A 899 -7.10 11.74 -0.49
CA SER A 899 -7.70 12.28 0.74
C SER A 899 -7.90 11.23 1.82
N PHE A 900 -8.42 10.05 1.46
CA PHE A 900 -8.62 8.95 2.41
C PHE A 900 -7.30 8.48 3.05
N PRO A 901 -6.26 8.07 2.29
CA PRO A 901 -4.98 7.74 2.93
C PRO A 901 -4.29 8.98 3.54
N GLY A 902 -4.67 10.18 3.13
CA GLY A 902 -4.16 11.43 3.66
C GLY A 902 -4.64 11.75 5.07
N GLU A 903 -5.79 11.23 5.50
CA GLU A 903 -6.31 11.42 6.87
C GLU A 903 -5.93 10.30 7.85
N MET A 904 -5.60 9.10 7.37
CA MET A 904 -5.52 7.92 8.25
C MET A 904 -4.31 7.98 9.20
N PRO A 905 -4.48 7.70 10.51
CA PRO A 905 -3.39 7.63 11.48
C PRO A 905 -2.32 6.59 11.16
N ASN A 906 -2.68 5.36 10.76
CA ASN A 906 -1.69 4.34 10.38
C ASN A 906 -0.87 4.72 9.16
N VAL A 907 -1.33 5.68 8.37
CA VAL A 907 -0.56 6.11 7.22
C VAL A 907 0.59 7.02 7.63
N VAL A 908 0.63 7.56 8.86
CA VAL A 908 1.81 8.28 9.38
C VAL A 908 3.07 7.39 9.35
N PRO A 909 3.12 6.21 10.00
CA PRO A 909 4.26 5.29 9.86
C PRO A 909 4.39 4.73 8.44
N ALA A 910 3.29 4.38 7.77
CA ALA A 910 3.34 3.82 6.42
C ALA A 910 3.91 4.80 5.38
N ARG A 911 3.73 6.11 5.56
CA ARG A 911 4.29 7.16 4.70
C ARG A 911 5.81 7.14 4.74
N LEU A 912 6.41 6.90 5.91
CA LEU A 912 7.85 6.69 6.02
C LEU A 912 8.28 5.44 5.27
N SER A 913 7.64 4.30 5.53
CA SER A 913 7.97 3.04 4.85
C SER A 913 7.85 3.17 3.33
N ASN A 914 6.81 3.82 2.83
CA ASN A 914 6.60 4.02 1.40
C ASN A 914 7.60 4.99 0.78
N TYR A 915 7.87 6.13 1.42
CA TYR A 915 8.76 7.15 0.89
C TYR A 915 10.23 6.69 0.86
N PHE A 916 10.66 5.94 1.88
CA PHE A 916 12.04 5.48 2.06
C PHE A 916 12.26 3.99 1.71
N ASP A 917 11.26 3.32 1.12
CA ASP A 917 11.33 1.91 0.72
C ASP A 917 11.67 0.93 1.86
N LEU A 918 11.16 1.20 3.06
CA LEU A 918 11.34 0.32 4.22
C LEU A 918 10.29 -0.79 4.17
N ARG A 919 10.72 -2.04 4.42
CA ARG A 919 9.94 -3.27 4.25
C ARG A 919 9.87 -4.12 5.53
N GLY A 920 10.30 -3.58 6.66
CA GLY A 920 9.99 -4.12 7.99
C GLY A 920 8.50 -3.97 8.30
N LEU A 921 8.13 -3.99 9.57
CA LEU A 921 6.76 -3.66 10.00
C LEU A 921 6.53 -2.14 10.04
N ASN A 922 5.28 -1.70 9.98
CA ASN A 922 4.95 -0.33 10.36
C ASN A 922 3.62 -0.26 11.14
N ILE A 923 3.61 0.51 12.24
CA ILE A 923 2.54 0.51 13.26
C ILE A 923 2.29 1.92 13.77
N ALA A 924 1.03 2.33 13.89
CA ALA A 924 0.63 3.46 14.72
C ALA A 924 0.05 2.95 16.05
N VAL A 925 0.37 3.59 17.17
CA VAL A 925 -0.10 3.21 18.51
C VAL A 925 -0.72 4.41 19.23
N ASP A 926 -1.85 4.17 19.90
CA ASP A 926 -2.58 5.13 20.72
C ASP A 926 -2.66 4.64 22.17
N GLY A 927 -1.77 5.18 23.00
CA GLY A 927 -1.77 5.03 24.45
C GLY A 927 -2.26 6.30 25.17
N GLY A 928 -2.97 7.20 24.48
CA GLY A 928 -3.23 8.54 25.01
C GLY A 928 -1.92 9.34 25.16
N PRO A 929 -1.68 10.02 26.30
CA PRO A 929 -0.43 10.74 26.55
C PRO A 929 0.84 9.89 26.39
N ASP A 930 0.73 8.58 26.62
CA ASP A 930 1.86 7.66 26.64
C ASP A 930 2.14 7.00 25.28
N SER A 931 1.50 7.47 24.19
CA SER A 931 1.67 6.87 22.86
C SER A 931 3.13 6.73 22.41
N LEU A 932 4.01 7.69 22.74
CA LEU A 932 5.43 7.58 22.42
C LEU A 932 6.11 6.48 23.24
N ALA A 933 5.82 6.39 24.55
CA ALA A 933 6.37 5.34 25.40
C ALA A 933 5.90 3.96 24.93
N GLY A 934 4.62 3.81 24.59
CA GLY A 934 4.09 2.60 23.95
C GLY A 934 4.81 2.28 22.63
N ALA A 935 5.13 3.28 21.81
CA ALA A 935 5.87 3.06 20.57
C ALA A 935 7.28 2.49 20.82
N PHE A 936 7.98 2.95 21.86
CA PHE A 936 9.27 2.38 22.28
C PHE A 936 9.13 0.94 22.77
N GLU A 937 8.12 0.66 23.60
CA GLU A 937 7.88 -0.69 24.13
C GLU A 937 7.61 -1.69 22.99
N LEU A 938 6.72 -1.34 22.06
CA LEU A 938 6.42 -2.18 20.89
C LEU A 938 7.65 -2.38 20.01
N ALA A 939 8.38 -1.31 19.70
CA ALA A 939 9.60 -1.39 18.90
C ALA A 939 10.66 -2.28 19.57
N GLY A 940 10.83 -2.17 20.88
CA GLY A 940 11.74 -2.99 21.66
C GLY A 940 11.43 -4.46 21.54
N ARG A 941 10.16 -4.86 21.69
CA ARG A 941 9.73 -6.25 21.49
C ARG A 941 10.12 -6.77 20.11
N TYR A 942 9.89 -6.01 19.04
CA TYR A 942 10.24 -6.47 17.69
C TYR A 942 11.75 -6.57 17.44
N LEU A 943 12.56 -5.71 18.07
CA LEU A 943 14.02 -5.79 18.04
C LEU A 943 14.51 -7.04 18.79
N GLU A 944 14.02 -7.27 20.00
CA GLU A 944 14.43 -8.39 20.86
C GLU A 944 14.12 -9.76 20.24
N PHE A 945 12.98 -9.90 19.56
CA PHE A 945 12.62 -11.12 18.83
C PHE A 945 13.25 -11.20 17.43
N GLY A 946 13.98 -10.17 16.99
CA GLY A 946 14.74 -10.17 15.73
C GLY A 946 13.89 -10.06 14.47
N ASP A 947 12.67 -9.52 14.56
CA ASP A 947 11.82 -9.24 13.40
C ASP A 947 12.32 -8.06 12.56
N ILE A 948 12.97 -7.13 13.25
CA ILE A 948 13.62 -5.95 12.71
C ILE A 948 14.98 -5.79 13.39
N ASP A 949 15.89 -5.14 12.68
CA ASP A 949 17.22 -4.80 13.14
C ASP A 949 17.31 -3.32 13.55
N ILE A 950 16.52 -2.45 12.91
CA ILE A 950 16.42 -1.03 13.24
C ILE A 950 14.94 -0.69 13.41
N ALA A 951 14.61 0.01 14.49
CA ALA A 951 13.30 0.59 14.69
C ALA A 951 13.37 2.11 14.60
N LEU A 952 12.58 2.69 13.70
CA LEU A 952 12.27 4.10 13.66
C LEU A 952 11.07 4.35 14.58
N VAL A 953 11.33 4.88 15.77
CA VAL A 953 10.32 5.15 16.81
C VAL A 953 9.99 6.63 16.82
N ALA A 954 8.72 7.00 16.80
CA ALA A 954 8.34 8.40 16.74
C ALA A 954 7.14 8.75 17.61
N GLY A 955 7.05 10.03 17.99
CA GLY A 955 5.88 10.62 18.61
C GLY A 955 5.48 11.86 17.82
N VAL A 956 4.21 11.96 17.42
CA VAL A 956 3.76 13.05 16.55
C VAL A 956 2.35 13.50 16.92
N ASN A 957 2.19 14.82 17.03
CA ASN A 957 0.88 15.46 17.12
C ASN A 957 0.76 16.54 16.06
N GLY A 958 -0.21 16.38 15.17
CA GLY A 958 -0.59 17.36 14.14
C GLY A 958 -1.97 17.98 14.36
N ASN A 959 -2.62 17.72 15.49
CA ASN A 959 -3.99 18.12 15.72
C ASN A 959 -4.11 19.11 16.88
N THR A 960 -4.53 20.32 16.53
CA THR A 960 -4.71 21.45 17.44
C THR A 960 -6.11 22.06 17.36
N LEU A 961 -7.04 21.36 16.71
CA LEU A 961 -8.43 21.81 16.61
C LEU A 961 -9.06 21.90 18.02
N PRO A 962 -9.86 22.95 18.30
CA PRO A 962 -10.47 23.15 19.61
C PRO A 962 -11.30 21.95 20.09
N SER A 963 -12.10 21.34 19.21
CA SER A 963 -12.93 20.17 19.55
C SER A 963 -12.10 19.01 20.09
N TRP A 964 -10.98 18.72 19.44
CA TRP A 964 -10.08 17.63 19.82
C TRP A 964 -9.36 17.93 21.12
N ARG A 965 -8.85 19.16 21.30
CA ARG A 965 -8.22 19.58 22.56
C ARG A 965 -9.19 19.52 23.73
N GLY A 966 -10.43 19.95 23.54
CA GLY A 966 -11.48 19.87 24.56
C GLY A 966 -11.74 18.43 24.99
N LEU A 967 -11.89 17.51 24.03
CA LEU A 967 -12.11 16.10 24.31
C LEU A 967 -10.90 15.43 25.01
N LEU A 968 -9.68 15.79 24.61
CA LEU A 968 -8.45 15.34 25.28
C LEU A 968 -8.37 15.85 26.73
N ALA A 969 -8.74 17.11 26.97
CA ALA A 969 -8.79 17.69 28.31
C ALA A 969 -9.78 16.98 29.23
N GLU A 970 -10.97 16.65 28.73
CA GLU A 970 -11.97 15.83 29.44
C GLU A 970 -11.45 14.42 29.77
N SER A 971 -10.50 13.92 28.97
CA SER A 971 -9.87 12.62 29.14
C SER A 971 -8.65 12.64 30.07
N GLY A 972 -8.32 13.79 30.67
CA GLY A 972 -7.21 13.95 31.61
C GLY A 972 -5.86 14.29 30.97
N VAL A 973 -5.84 14.58 29.67
CA VAL A 973 -4.65 15.02 28.93
C VAL A 973 -4.54 16.56 28.98
N ALA A 974 -3.33 17.12 29.03
CA ALA A 974 -3.14 18.57 29.12
C ALA A 974 -3.89 19.34 27.99
N ALA A 975 -4.68 20.34 28.37
CA ALA A 975 -5.47 21.17 27.45
C ALA A 975 -4.62 21.98 26.44
N ASP A 976 -3.32 22.13 26.73
CA ASP A 976 -2.37 22.94 25.96
C ASP A 976 -1.62 22.13 24.88
N ALA A 977 -2.24 21.10 24.32
CA ALA A 977 -1.60 20.24 23.31
C ALA A 977 -1.06 21.04 22.11
N THR A 978 0.24 20.89 21.81
CA THR A 978 0.98 21.59 20.75
C THR A 978 1.33 20.66 19.59
N GLU A 979 1.67 21.22 18.43
CA GLU A 979 2.14 20.45 17.27
C GLU A 979 3.64 20.15 17.35
N GLY A 980 4.03 19.01 16.81
CA GLY A 980 5.42 18.63 16.65
C GLY A 980 5.60 17.14 16.38
N ALA A 981 6.81 16.79 15.96
CA ALA A 981 7.23 15.40 15.80
C ALA A 981 8.65 15.19 16.32
N PHE A 982 8.87 14.03 16.94
CA PHE A 982 10.18 13.50 17.28
C PHE A 982 10.34 12.13 16.62
N LEU A 983 11.52 11.85 16.08
CA LEU A 983 11.88 10.56 15.48
C LEU A 983 13.21 10.09 16.06
N PHE A 984 13.24 8.85 16.52
CA PHE A 984 14.36 8.17 17.14
C PHE A 984 14.70 6.92 16.33
N ALA A 985 15.99 6.62 16.18
CA ALA A 985 16.46 5.37 15.61
C ALA A 985 17.01 4.50 16.74
N VAL A 986 16.38 3.34 16.93
CA VAL A 986 16.67 2.39 18.01
C VAL A 986 17.13 1.08 17.41
N THR A 987 18.15 0.47 18.00
CA THR A 987 18.61 -0.86 17.60
C THR A 987 19.19 -1.60 18.80
N ARG A 988 19.60 -2.83 18.59
CA ARG A 988 20.32 -3.66 19.57
C ARG A 988 21.77 -3.22 19.64
N ARG A 989 22.38 -3.25 20.84
CA ARG A 989 23.79 -2.84 21.04
C ARG A 989 24.74 -3.58 20.10
N SER A 990 24.62 -4.91 19.97
CA SER A 990 25.47 -5.69 19.06
C SER A 990 25.33 -5.27 17.59
N PHE A 991 24.11 -4.91 17.17
CA PHE A 991 23.86 -4.45 15.81
C PHE A 991 24.47 -3.06 15.57
N ALA A 992 24.32 -2.13 16.52
CA ALA A 992 24.96 -0.81 16.45
C ALA A 992 26.48 -0.93 16.30
N GLU A 993 27.12 -1.81 17.07
CA GLU A 993 28.57 -2.08 16.98
C GLU A 993 28.96 -2.68 15.62
N SER A 994 28.13 -3.58 15.07
CA SER A 994 28.39 -4.21 13.76
C SER A 994 28.26 -3.25 12.57
N GLU A 995 27.40 -2.23 12.68
CA GLU A 995 27.15 -1.24 11.64
C GLU A 995 27.92 0.08 11.85
N ASP A 996 28.82 0.14 12.84
CA ASP A 996 29.58 1.33 13.25
C ASP A 996 28.68 2.55 13.52
N LEU A 997 27.53 2.30 14.18
CA LEU A 997 26.57 3.34 14.55
C LEU A 997 26.92 3.93 15.91
N PRO A 998 26.76 5.27 16.08
CA PRO A 998 27.01 5.90 17.37
C PRO A 998 26.00 5.42 18.41
N VAL A 999 26.46 5.10 19.62
CA VAL A 999 25.57 4.83 20.75
C VAL A 999 25.38 6.13 21.52
N LEU A 1000 24.21 6.76 21.38
CA LEU A 1000 23.88 8.04 22.03
C LEU A 1000 23.40 7.82 23.46
N ALA A 1001 22.59 6.79 23.67
CA ALA A 1001 22.07 6.39 24.97
C ALA A 1001 21.70 4.90 24.96
N GLU A 1002 21.78 4.26 26.11
CA GLU A 1002 21.12 2.98 26.35
C GLU A 1002 19.67 3.25 26.74
N ILE A 1003 18.75 2.44 26.23
CA ILE A 1003 17.35 2.48 26.62
C ILE A 1003 17.20 1.47 27.74
N ASP A 1004 17.28 1.96 28.97
CA ASP A 1004 16.88 1.15 30.12
C ASP A 1004 15.45 0.69 29.91
N ALA A 1005 15.12 -0.52 30.37
CA ALA A 1005 13.78 -1.04 30.28
C ALA A 1005 12.80 0.04 30.79
N LEU A 1006 11.94 0.55 29.91
CA LEU A 1006 10.84 1.47 30.25
C LEU A 1006 9.80 0.79 31.19
N LEU A 1007 10.14 -0.38 31.73
CA LEU A 1007 9.33 -1.33 32.48
C LEU A 1007 9.49 -1.22 34.00
N GLU A 1008 10.28 -0.29 34.54
CA GLU A 1008 10.29 0.01 35.97
C GLU A 1008 9.82 1.44 36.26
N GLY A 1009 8.50 1.65 36.21
CA GLY A 1009 7.86 2.78 36.88
C GLY A 1009 6.74 3.43 36.10
N GLY A 1010 5.50 3.12 36.48
CA GLY A 1010 4.37 4.00 36.21
C GLY A 1010 4.59 5.38 36.82
N ALA A 1011 4.09 6.40 36.13
CA ALA A 1011 3.76 7.69 36.70
C ALA A 1011 2.40 8.12 36.16
#